data_AF-A0A2G9MDV4-F1
#
_entry.id   AF-A0A2G9MDV4-F1
#
_cell.length_a   1.000
_cell.length_b   1.000
_cell.length_c   1.000
_cell.angle_alpha   90.00
_cell.angle_beta   90.00
_cell.angle_gamma   90.00
#
_symmetry.space_group_name_H-M   'P 1'
#
loop_
_entity.id
_entity.type
_entity.pdbx_description
1 polymer ?
#
loop_
_entity_poly.entity_id
_entity_poly.type
_entity_poly.pdbx_seq_one_letter_code
_entity_poly.pdbx_strand_id
1 'polypeptide(L)'
;MGFYLYGTGTTHFNNIIDNNNYVNNKQINVTYNANNVIYDGVDLTQYGQVIVQSSGNVTISNSNISDNGITYANSNGTISNNNITSAKGTGVYLVYSPNSNITSNTISTAGGYGHGVYLYSRSNSNITSNTISTTNSYGYGIHLYISSNSNILTNNTISTAGGSGFGIYLSSSSNSNITSNTISTTNSYGYGIYLRSNSNSNTFDNNIVNTSHITDGWGLLLISNTINNTFSRMNITSNSPAVYVYDTGQNFTMSDSVLHSFSSYDFYAAASTTGNVNFTNVSFVNKSFVASSKGILNVHWYLDVYANYTNSTNAVGANITVWNVTGADGGFVNSSIIGDDGTIGRQILQEYSINTTGIISYFNNYTINASSVSGYEVISRSVNMSTNKYEIFEFDVSPANGSVTYPNESTYVNNTDVNFTINLTDNQGLANATLYIYNNTGSLIDTITTVLDSVTEKVLGVVKTLVGGIYIFFWKIVDVANNQFITSNVTFVVDYEYPQFVFNSPSPANGTGVSGEFMINLSLTETNLGNITYNWNGTNYSFFADSLDLMLNFDNSSLLGENDSYVVDFSSRKGNGSVIGAVWNSSGKYGGGFEFNGVNNSINVNQNLQCPEGMVYINKLNGFCIDKYEASPYNADDSENNSWTYYNSTTFTNNLLADGGKAGSVFNKTVWVYVNQSHARIACENAGKHLCTDEEWLAAANLAGNYYNLPVTLSASSGYGCVVDSNSYCALNSPGAGYACQTGVNKTGSITKCVSAEGVYDMTGNIWEWTNETVGYTNPCPGGATSCYWNGTIFTTSGAAGTATYGNDATYFSAGTNTGKAVLRGGVWDIGGSAGPFCASLGTGPAFPSSAVGFRCCSVQD
;
A
#
# COMPACT_ATOMS: atom_id res chain seq x y z
N MET A 1 7.87 -3.19 78.74
CA MET A 1 8.31 -1.91 78.14
C MET A 1 9.74 -2.12 77.69
N GLY A 2 10.10 -1.68 76.49
CA GLY A 2 11.48 -1.81 75.96
C GLY A 2 12.30 -0.53 76.13
N PHE A 3 13.55 -0.57 75.69
CA PHE A 3 14.40 0.61 75.58
C PHE A 3 14.03 1.39 74.32
N TYR A 4 13.70 2.66 74.51
CA TYR A 4 13.44 3.61 73.42
C TYR A 4 14.57 4.63 73.36
N LEU A 5 15.31 4.61 72.25
CA LEU A 5 16.39 5.56 71.99
C LEU A 5 15.82 6.74 71.20
N TYR A 6 16.07 7.94 71.70
CA TYR A 6 15.59 9.19 71.12
C TYR A 6 16.70 10.23 71.06
N GLY A 7 16.77 10.97 69.95
CA GLY A 7 17.74 12.03 69.75
C GLY A 7 17.41 12.88 68.52
N THR A 8 17.83 14.14 68.55
CA THR A 8 17.68 15.10 67.44
C THR A 8 19.00 15.37 66.72
N GLY A 9 20.10 14.78 67.21
CA GLY A 9 21.43 14.84 66.63
C GLY A 9 22.23 13.56 66.89
N THR A 10 23.25 13.31 66.08
CA THR A 10 24.12 12.12 66.19
C THR A 10 24.76 11.99 67.57
N THR A 11 25.15 13.11 68.18
CA THR A 11 25.80 13.17 69.50
C THR A 11 24.90 12.69 70.64
N HIS A 12 23.58 12.59 70.44
CA HIS A 12 22.66 12.11 71.48
C HIS A 12 22.69 10.58 71.63
N PHE A 13 23.29 9.87 70.68
CA PHE A 13 23.37 8.40 70.66
C PHE A 13 24.74 7.87 71.08
N ASN A 14 25.57 8.68 71.75
CA ASN A 14 26.89 8.28 72.25
C ASN A 14 26.87 7.66 73.66
N ASN A 15 25.70 7.52 74.29
CA ASN A 15 25.56 6.90 75.60
C ASN A 15 25.83 5.39 75.57
N ILE A 16 26.40 4.82 76.64
CA ILE A 16 26.64 3.37 76.73
C ILE A 16 25.42 2.72 77.41
N ILE A 17 24.84 1.72 76.74
CA ILE A 17 23.80 0.85 77.31
C ILE A 17 24.44 -0.49 77.64
N ASP A 18 24.33 -0.90 78.90
CA ASP A 18 24.83 -2.18 79.39
C ASP A 18 23.92 -3.34 78.95
N ASN A 19 24.52 -4.48 78.58
CA ASN A 19 23.83 -5.74 78.26
C ASN A 19 23.18 -6.40 79.49
N ASN A 20 23.51 -6.00 80.73
CA ASN A 20 22.83 -6.51 81.93
C ASN A 20 21.42 -5.93 82.13
N ASN A 21 20.96 -5.05 81.25
CA ASN A 21 19.59 -4.55 81.27
C ASN A 21 18.60 -5.60 80.77
N TYR A 22 17.36 -5.56 81.29
CA TYR A 22 16.33 -6.54 80.95
C TYR A 22 15.12 -5.88 80.29
N VAL A 23 14.57 -6.55 79.27
CA VAL A 23 13.28 -6.27 78.64
C VAL A 23 12.48 -7.56 78.64
N ASN A 24 11.24 -7.52 79.14
CA ASN A 24 10.35 -8.70 79.23
C ASN A 24 11.02 -9.93 79.91
N ASN A 25 11.78 -9.70 80.99
CA ASN A 25 12.53 -10.72 81.74
C ASN A 25 13.66 -11.43 80.96
N LYS A 26 14.08 -10.87 79.82
CA LYS A 26 15.24 -11.32 79.04
C LYS A 26 16.28 -10.20 78.97
N GLN A 27 17.57 -10.54 78.94
CA GLN A 27 18.62 -9.54 78.73
C GLN A 27 18.47 -8.87 77.36
N ILE A 28 18.95 -7.66 77.21
CA ILE A 28 19.07 -7.02 75.89
C ILE A 28 20.38 -7.40 75.21
N ASN A 29 20.41 -7.31 73.89
CA ASN A 29 21.64 -7.40 73.09
C ASN A 29 21.95 -6.02 72.52
N VAL A 30 23.09 -5.44 72.92
CA VAL A 30 23.55 -4.12 72.47
C VAL A 30 24.87 -4.28 71.73
N THR A 31 24.85 -3.91 70.44
CA THR A 31 26.04 -3.65 69.62
C THR A 31 26.28 -2.15 69.63
N TYR A 32 27.37 -1.70 70.25
CA TYR A 32 27.68 -0.28 70.41
C TYR A 32 29.05 0.06 69.81
N ASN A 33 29.11 1.17 69.06
CA ASN A 33 30.33 1.69 68.44
C ASN A 33 31.13 0.63 67.66
N ALA A 34 30.42 -0.24 66.95
CA ALA A 34 31.01 -1.32 66.17
C ALA A 34 30.93 -1.03 64.67
N ASN A 35 31.86 -1.58 63.88
CA ASN A 35 31.86 -1.43 62.43
C ASN A 35 32.04 -2.79 61.74
N ASN A 36 31.28 -3.04 60.67
CA ASN A 36 31.38 -4.27 59.86
C ASN A 36 31.11 -5.57 60.64
N VAL A 37 30.14 -5.54 61.55
CA VAL A 37 29.74 -6.71 62.34
C VAL A 37 28.64 -7.48 61.62
N ILE A 38 28.70 -8.81 61.63
CA ILE A 38 27.71 -9.68 61.00
C ILE A 38 27.18 -10.68 62.03
N TYR A 39 25.86 -10.70 62.20
CA TYR A 39 25.11 -11.71 62.93
C TYR A 39 24.30 -12.52 61.92
N ASP A 40 24.78 -13.72 61.59
CA ASP A 40 24.16 -14.57 60.57
C ASP A 40 23.72 -15.91 61.18
N GLY A 41 22.45 -16.28 61.02
CA GLY A 41 21.91 -17.54 61.54
C GLY A 41 21.81 -17.60 63.06
N VAL A 42 21.81 -16.44 63.75
CA VAL A 42 21.83 -16.37 65.21
C VAL A 42 20.41 -16.39 65.76
N ASP A 43 20.15 -17.21 66.77
CA ASP A 43 18.90 -17.11 67.52
C ASP A 43 18.99 -15.98 68.56
N LEU A 44 18.32 -14.87 68.25
CA LEU A 44 18.26 -13.68 69.10
C LEU A 44 16.98 -13.65 69.95
N THR A 45 16.13 -14.68 69.90
CA THR A 45 14.89 -14.77 70.72
C THR A 45 15.16 -14.90 72.21
N GLN A 46 16.39 -15.27 72.60
CA GLN A 46 16.84 -15.25 73.99
C GLN A 46 16.96 -13.84 74.57
N TYR A 47 17.05 -12.82 73.71
CA TYR A 47 17.13 -11.41 74.12
C TYR A 47 15.75 -10.74 74.06
N GLY A 48 15.50 -9.83 75.00
CA GLY A 48 14.26 -9.07 75.06
C GLY A 48 14.19 -7.97 73.99
N GLN A 49 15.34 -7.50 73.51
CA GLN A 49 15.47 -6.51 72.45
C GLN A 49 16.87 -6.58 71.84
N VAL A 50 16.98 -6.35 70.53
CA VAL A 50 18.26 -6.23 69.82
C VAL A 50 18.49 -4.77 69.45
N ILE A 51 19.60 -4.20 69.87
CA ILE A 51 19.92 -2.78 69.72
C ILE A 51 21.29 -2.66 69.05
N VAL A 52 21.34 -1.92 67.95
CA VAL A 52 22.57 -1.48 67.28
C VAL A 52 22.64 0.03 67.41
N GLN A 53 23.65 0.52 68.10
CA GLN A 53 23.77 1.92 68.46
C GLN A 53 25.12 2.50 68.03
N SER A 54 25.10 3.68 67.42
CA SER A 54 26.29 4.40 66.93
C SER A 54 27.28 3.50 66.19
N SER A 55 26.77 2.57 65.36
CA SER A 55 27.54 1.52 64.70
C SER A 55 27.38 1.58 63.18
N GLY A 56 28.44 1.26 62.44
CA GLY A 56 28.45 1.29 60.97
C GLY A 56 28.43 -0.11 60.37
N ASN A 57 27.69 -0.29 59.29
CA ASN A 57 27.64 -1.51 58.49
C ASN A 57 27.44 -2.79 59.33
N VAL A 58 26.44 -2.79 60.20
CA VAL A 58 26.06 -3.99 60.97
C VAL A 58 25.06 -4.80 60.16
N THR A 59 25.29 -6.10 60.03
CA THR A 59 24.37 -7.02 59.33
C THR A 59 23.73 -7.96 60.34
N ILE A 60 22.41 -8.07 60.30
CA ILE A 60 21.64 -9.10 61.01
C ILE A 60 20.88 -9.89 59.94
N SER A 61 21.25 -11.14 59.74
CA SER A 61 20.69 -12.00 58.70
C SER A 61 20.30 -13.38 59.17
N ASN A 62 19.31 -13.98 58.49
CA ASN A 62 18.87 -15.37 58.68
C ASN A 62 18.57 -15.73 60.16
N SER A 63 18.13 -14.74 60.96
CA SER A 63 18.01 -14.84 62.40
C SER A 63 16.55 -14.83 62.86
N ASN A 64 16.29 -15.37 64.05
CA ASN A 64 14.98 -15.29 64.71
C ASN A 64 15.04 -14.23 65.82
N ILE A 65 14.06 -13.33 65.85
CA ILE A 65 13.96 -12.23 66.82
C ILE A 65 12.56 -12.20 67.42
N SER A 66 12.47 -12.05 68.75
CA SER A 66 11.20 -11.93 69.48
C SER A 66 11.07 -10.61 70.25
N ASP A 67 9.98 -10.46 71.01
CA ASP A 67 9.79 -9.39 71.99
C ASP A 67 9.76 -7.98 71.40
N ASN A 68 10.83 -7.18 71.56
CA ASN A 68 10.88 -5.78 71.15
C ASN A 68 11.65 -5.53 69.84
N GLY A 69 11.92 -6.59 69.07
CA GLY A 69 12.45 -6.47 67.71
C GLY A 69 13.89 -5.93 67.66
N ILE A 70 14.20 -5.27 66.54
CA ILE A 70 15.52 -4.70 66.22
C ILE A 70 15.44 -3.17 66.20
N THR A 71 16.35 -2.51 66.91
CA THR A 71 16.53 -1.05 66.87
C THR A 71 17.89 -0.71 66.31
N TYR A 72 17.95 0.08 65.23
CA TYR A 72 19.17 0.78 64.80
C TYR A 72 19.04 2.24 65.22
N ALA A 73 19.97 2.72 66.02
CA ALA A 73 20.02 4.09 66.53
C ALA A 73 21.34 4.75 66.14
N ASN A 74 21.27 5.83 65.35
CA ASN A 74 22.45 6.45 64.74
C ASN A 74 23.38 5.42 64.09
N SER A 75 22.81 4.44 63.39
CA SER A 75 23.53 3.29 62.86
C SER A 75 23.12 2.99 61.42
N ASN A 76 23.87 2.14 60.73
CA ASN A 76 23.53 1.70 59.39
C ASN A 76 23.96 0.25 59.15
N GLY A 77 23.38 -0.38 58.13
CA GLY A 77 23.73 -1.72 57.71
C GLY A 77 22.54 -2.50 57.14
N THR A 78 22.56 -3.83 57.26
CA THR A 78 21.60 -4.72 56.58
C THR A 78 20.82 -5.56 57.58
N ILE A 79 19.50 -5.57 57.45
CA ILE A 79 18.60 -6.48 58.17
C ILE A 79 17.94 -7.34 57.10
N SER A 80 18.34 -8.61 56.97
CA SER A 80 17.88 -9.46 55.86
C SER A 80 17.46 -10.88 56.22
N ASN A 81 16.43 -11.41 55.55
CA ASN A 81 16.00 -12.81 55.72
C ASN A 81 15.69 -13.21 57.17
N ASN A 82 15.29 -12.26 58.03
CA ASN A 82 15.00 -12.56 59.43
C ASN A 82 13.51 -12.85 59.64
N ASN A 83 13.21 -13.61 60.70
CA ASN A 83 11.86 -13.80 61.22
C ASN A 83 11.72 -13.00 62.52
N ILE A 84 10.95 -11.90 62.47
CA ILE A 84 10.83 -10.93 63.55
C ILE A 84 9.38 -10.95 64.08
N THR A 85 9.18 -11.39 65.32
CA THR A 85 7.87 -11.41 65.96
C THR A 85 7.84 -10.50 67.20
N SER A 86 7.08 -9.40 67.14
CA SER A 86 7.00 -8.41 68.21
C SER A 86 5.61 -8.36 68.83
N ALA A 87 5.43 -8.95 70.01
CA ALA A 87 4.13 -9.03 70.68
C ALA A 87 3.66 -7.71 71.30
N LYS A 88 4.58 -6.76 71.54
CA LYS A 88 4.31 -5.53 72.31
C LYS A 88 4.94 -4.26 71.72
N GLY A 89 5.43 -4.27 70.48
CA GLY A 89 6.17 -3.13 69.95
C GLY A 89 6.42 -3.12 68.45
N THR A 90 7.57 -2.54 68.09
CA THR A 90 8.05 -2.37 66.71
C THR A 90 8.87 -3.59 66.28
N GLY A 91 8.74 -4.01 65.01
CA GLY A 91 9.56 -5.08 64.43
C GLY A 91 10.97 -4.58 64.14
N VAL A 92 11.09 -3.56 63.28
CA VAL A 92 12.35 -2.88 62.96
C VAL A 92 12.19 -1.38 63.18
N TYR A 93 13.03 -0.79 64.03
CA TYR A 93 13.03 0.63 64.33
C TYR A 93 14.35 1.27 63.90
N LEU A 94 14.30 2.19 62.94
CA LEU A 94 15.43 3.02 62.53
C LEU A 94 15.24 4.43 63.07
N VAL A 95 16.15 4.89 63.93
CA VAL A 95 16.16 6.27 64.44
C VAL A 95 17.49 6.94 64.11
N TYR A 96 17.43 8.06 63.38
CA TYR A 96 18.62 8.77 62.93
C TYR A 96 19.60 7.86 62.17
N SER A 97 19.07 6.87 61.45
CA SER A 97 19.82 5.73 60.93
C SER A 97 19.74 5.68 59.40
N PRO A 98 20.57 6.47 58.70
CA PRO A 98 20.55 6.54 57.24
C PRO A 98 21.20 5.30 56.61
N ASN A 99 20.97 5.08 55.32
CA ASN A 99 21.63 4.09 54.48
C ASN A 99 21.51 2.64 54.99
N SER A 100 20.34 2.26 55.52
CA SER A 100 20.07 0.87 55.91
C SER A 100 19.33 0.11 54.81
N ASN A 101 19.57 -1.20 54.72
CA ASN A 101 18.88 -2.11 53.81
C ASN A 101 18.06 -3.11 54.63
N ILE A 102 16.73 -3.04 54.54
CA ILE A 102 15.80 -3.96 55.19
C ILE A 102 15.20 -4.82 54.09
N THR A 103 15.62 -6.08 53.96
CA THR A 103 15.23 -6.90 52.81
C THR A 103 14.80 -8.33 53.15
N SER A 104 13.73 -8.81 52.51
CA SER A 104 13.30 -10.21 52.60
C SER A 104 13.00 -10.70 54.03
N ASN A 105 12.65 -9.80 54.95
CA ASN A 105 12.28 -10.19 56.30
C ASN A 105 10.80 -10.55 56.38
N THR A 106 10.47 -11.49 57.27
CA THR A 106 9.11 -11.73 57.74
C THR A 106 8.91 -11.05 59.08
N ILE A 107 8.04 -10.04 59.15
CA ILE A 107 7.82 -9.20 60.32
C ILE A 107 6.37 -9.32 60.74
N SER A 108 6.13 -9.73 61.99
CA SER A 108 4.81 -9.84 62.60
C SER A 108 4.75 -9.05 63.90
N THR A 109 3.84 -8.08 64.02
CA THR A 109 3.67 -7.29 65.25
C THR A 109 2.23 -7.33 65.76
N ALA A 110 2.04 -7.58 67.05
CA ALA A 110 0.71 -7.73 67.66
C ALA A 110 0.40 -6.75 68.80
N GLY A 111 1.27 -5.76 69.05
CA GLY A 111 0.99 -4.72 70.04
C GLY A 111 0.07 -3.62 69.50
N GLY A 112 -0.72 -2.98 70.37
CA GLY A 112 -1.34 -1.70 70.01
C GLY A 112 -0.26 -0.65 69.77
N TYR A 113 -0.44 0.23 68.77
CA TYR A 113 0.63 1.12 68.25
C TYR A 113 1.85 0.36 67.72
N GLY A 114 1.66 -0.89 67.28
CA GLY A 114 2.73 -1.70 66.69
C GLY A 114 3.13 -1.19 65.30
N HIS A 115 4.44 -1.20 65.02
CA HIS A 115 4.98 -0.86 63.71
C HIS A 115 5.75 -2.04 63.15
N GLY A 116 5.48 -2.49 61.92
CA GLY A 116 6.31 -3.48 61.24
C GLY A 116 7.72 -2.92 61.03
N VAL A 117 7.81 -1.86 60.22
CA VAL A 117 9.04 -1.09 60.01
C VAL A 117 8.77 0.38 60.30
N TYR A 118 9.56 0.97 61.19
CA TYR A 118 9.42 2.37 61.59
C TYR A 118 10.71 3.14 61.37
N LEU A 119 10.63 4.18 60.54
CA LEU A 119 11.73 5.11 60.28
C LEU A 119 11.40 6.45 60.93
N TYR A 120 12.31 6.89 61.79
CA TYR A 120 12.17 8.12 62.57
C TYR A 120 13.38 9.02 62.35
N SER A 121 13.12 10.30 62.05
CA SER A 121 14.11 11.40 62.04
C SER A 121 15.35 11.14 61.17
N ARG A 122 15.39 11.70 59.95
CA ARG A 122 16.55 11.65 59.04
C ARG A 122 17.01 10.23 58.67
N SER A 123 16.05 9.31 58.53
CA SER A 123 16.32 7.95 58.05
C SER A 123 15.94 7.82 56.57
N ASN A 124 16.93 7.55 55.72
CA ASN A 124 16.78 7.21 54.30
C ASN A 124 17.30 5.78 54.09
N SER A 125 16.52 4.88 53.51
CA SER A 125 16.81 3.45 53.49
C SER A 125 16.07 2.73 52.37
N ASN A 126 16.55 1.53 52.04
CA ASN A 126 15.90 0.62 51.11
C ASN A 126 15.12 -0.44 51.90
N ILE A 127 13.82 -0.54 51.64
CA ILE A 127 12.92 -1.52 52.26
C ILE A 127 12.35 -2.37 51.13
N THR A 128 12.86 -3.58 50.96
CA THR A 128 12.60 -4.37 49.74
C THR A 128 12.18 -5.81 50.03
N SER A 129 11.10 -6.27 49.40
CA SER A 129 10.67 -7.69 49.47
C SER A 129 10.35 -8.20 50.87
N ASN A 130 9.98 -7.34 51.82
CA ASN A 130 9.58 -7.78 53.15
C ASN A 130 8.11 -8.21 53.18
N THR A 131 7.80 -9.21 54.01
CA THR A 131 6.42 -9.60 54.35
C THR A 131 6.11 -9.08 55.74
N ILE A 132 5.19 -8.11 55.84
CA ILE A 132 4.89 -7.39 57.07
C ILE A 132 3.41 -7.60 57.44
N SER A 133 3.17 -8.06 58.67
CA SER A 133 1.83 -8.21 59.25
C SER A 133 1.75 -7.47 60.58
N THR A 134 0.75 -6.59 60.73
CA THR A 134 0.47 -5.92 62.00
C THR A 134 -0.96 -6.16 62.44
N THR A 135 -1.16 -6.60 63.69
CA THR A 135 -2.49 -6.85 64.26
C THR A 135 -2.75 -5.97 65.49
N ASN A 136 -4.02 -5.66 65.76
CA ASN A 136 -4.55 -4.76 66.81
C ASN A 136 -4.58 -3.27 66.41
N SER A 137 -5.17 -2.46 67.29
CA SER A 137 -5.45 -1.06 66.98
C SER A 137 -4.18 -0.21 66.83
N TYR A 138 -4.22 0.77 65.91
CA TYR A 138 -3.09 1.62 65.56
C TYR A 138 -1.88 0.82 65.04
N GLY A 139 -2.12 -0.23 64.25
CA GLY A 139 -1.05 -1.00 63.59
C GLY A 139 -0.54 -0.30 62.34
N TYR A 140 0.78 -0.22 62.16
CA TYR A 140 1.42 0.40 60.99
C TYR A 140 2.33 -0.61 60.29
N GLY A 141 2.11 -0.89 59.01
CA GLY A 141 2.99 -1.74 58.21
C GLY A 141 4.38 -1.11 58.07
N ILE A 142 4.46 -0.02 57.30
CA ILE A 142 5.67 0.81 57.17
C ILE A 142 5.32 2.26 57.51
N HIS A 143 6.05 2.87 58.44
CA HIS A 143 5.84 4.25 58.87
C HIS A 143 7.12 5.09 58.68
N LEU A 144 7.02 6.14 57.88
CA LEU A 144 8.07 7.14 57.67
C LEU A 144 7.68 8.43 58.39
N TYR A 145 8.40 8.77 59.46
CA TYR A 145 8.06 9.90 60.31
C TYR A 145 9.19 10.89 60.47
N ILE A 146 8.82 12.18 60.42
CA ILE A 146 9.66 13.36 60.66
C ILE A 146 10.95 13.34 59.82
N SER A 147 10.92 13.96 58.65
CA SER A 147 12.11 14.11 57.78
C SER A 147 12.80 12.79 57.43
N SER A 148 12.07 11.67 57.41
CA SER A 148 12.56 10.38 56.91
C SER A 148 12.36 10.37 55.39
N ASN A 149 13.16 11.18 54.72
CA ASN A 149 13.04 11.47 53.29
C ASN A 149 13.83 10.47 52.43
N SER A 150 13.57 10.43 51.13
CA SER A 150 14.39 9.69 50.15
C SER A 150 14.51 8.20 50.45
N ASN A 151 13.40 7.58 50.86
CA ASN A 151 13.31 6.14 51.07
C ASN A 151 12.87 5.42 49.79
N ILE A 152 13.33 4.18 49.60
CA ILE A 152 12.91 3.30 48.50
C ILE A 152 12.18 2.11 49.09
N LEU A 153 10.88 1.99 48.84
CA LEU A 153 10.02 0.89 49.30
C LEU A 153 9.58 0.09 48.09
N THR A 154 10.11 -1.13 47.91
CA THR A 154 9.84 -1.92 46.70
C THR A 154 9.43 -3.36 47.00
N ASN A 155 8.40 -3.87 46.30
CA ASN A 155 7.99 -5.29 46.38
C ASN A 155 7.62 -5.79 47.80
N ASN A 156 7.24 -4.91 48.73
CA ASN A 156 6.82 -5.35 50.06
C ASN A 156 5.36 -5.84 50.03
N THR A 157 5.08 -6.88 50.80
CA THR A 157 3.72 -7.38 51.05
C THR A 157 3.32 -6.98 52.46
N ILE A 158 2.31 -6.13 52.60
CA ILE A 158 1.90 -5.50 53.85
C ILE A 158 0.46 -5.85 54.15
N SER A 159 0.19 -6.38 55.34
CA SER A 159 -1.15 -6.63 55.86
C SER A 159 -1.32 -5.97 57.23
N THR A 160 -2.35 -5.15 57.39
CA THR A 160 -2.70 -4.57 58.71
C THR A 160 -4.14 -4.90 59.08
N ALA A 161 -4.35 -5.40 60.30
CA ALA A 161 -5.66 -5.79 60.80
C ALA A 161 -5.93 -5.22 62.21
N GLY A 162 -6.99 -4.45 62.36
CA GLY A 162 -7.39 -3.85 63.64
C GLY A 162 -7.97 -2.45 63.43
N GLY A 163 -8.45 -1.80 64.50
CA GLY A 163 -8.97 -0.43 64.38
C GLY A 163 -7.85 0.57 64.09
N SER A 164 -8.02 1.45 63.11
CA SER A 164 -6.99 2.43 62.70
C SER A 164 -5.68 1.79 62.21
N GLY A 165 -5.77 0.83 61.30
CA GLY A 165 -4.60 0.21 60.67
C GLY A 165 -4.08 1.02 59.46
N PHE A 166 -2.76 1.11 59.29
CA PHE A 166 -2.11 1.87 58.21
C PHE A 166 -1.12 0.97 57.45
N GLY A 167 -1.33 0.73 56.17
CA GLY A 167 -0.41 -0.05 55.35
C GLY A 167 0.95 0.64 55.21
N ILE A 168 0.98 1.76 54.49
CA ILE A 168 2.13 2.66 54.39
C ILE A 168 1.72 4.05 54.86
N TYR A 169 2.42 4.59 55.85
CA TYR A 169 2.16 5.92 56.39
C TYR A 169 3.39 6.84 56.26
N LEU A 170 3.21 7.98 55.61
CA LEU A 170 4.20 9.05 55.51
C LEU A 170 3.68 10.28 56.26
N SER A 171 4.44 10.75 57.24
CA SER A 171 4.14 11.96 57.98
C SER A 171 5.37 12.86 58.07
N SER A 172 5.25 14.03 57.46
CA SER A 172 6.36 14.99 57.25
C SER A 172 7.59 14.34 56.63
N SER A 173 7.38 13.48 55.63
CA SER A 173 8.43 12.74 54.92
C SER A 173 8.22 12.81 53.40
N SER A 174 9.27 13.17 52.67
CA SER A 174 9.21 13.62 51.27
C SER A 174 10.23 12.90 50.39
N ASN A 175 10.09 13.03 49.07
CA ASN A 175 11.04 12.53 48.07
C ASN A 175 11.28 11.01 48.10
N SER A 176 10.33 10.22 48.59
CA SER A 176 10.45 8.76 48.64
C SER A 176 9.84 8.11 47.40
N ASN A 177 10.37 6.95 47.02
CA ASN A 177 9.88 6.14 45.90
C ASN A 177 9.27 4.83 46.43
N ILE A 178 7.99 4.62 46.17
CA ILE A 178 7.19 3.50 46.68
C ILE A 178 6.66 2.71 45.48
N THR A 179 7.26 1.56 45.17
CA THR A 179 7.00 0.83 43.93
C THR A 179 6.60 -0.62 44.12
N SER A 180 5.61 -1.10 43.37
CA SER A 180 5.26 -2.53 43.31
C SER A 180 4.94 -3.19 44.66
N ASN A 181 4.44 -2.42 45.64
CA ASN A 181 4.04 -2.96 46.94
C ASN A 181 2.60 -3.49 46.87
N THR A 182 2.33 -4.57 47.61
CA THR A 182 0.98 -5.12 47.80
C THR A 182 0.52 -4.82 49.23
N ILE A 183 -0.56 -4.06 49.37
CA ILE A 183 -1.02 -3.52 50.64
C ILE A 183 -2.47 -3.96 50.88
N SER A 184 -2.74 -4.56 52.04
CA SER A 184 -4.08 -4.92 52.46
C SER A 184 -4.37 -4.41 53.87
N THR A 185 -5.49 -3.70 54.03
CA THR A 185 -5.95 -3.26 55.35
C THR A 185 -7.37 -3.73 55.62
N THR A 186 -7.62 -4.18 56.85
CA THR A 186 -8.91 -4.74 57.27
C THR A 186 -9.38 -4.11 58.58
N ASN A 187 -10.70 -4.01 58.75
CA ASN A 187 -11.40 -3.38 59.88
C ASN A 187 -11.41 -1.83 59.85
N SER A 188 -12.09 -1.23 60.84
CA SER A 188 -12.42 0.20 60.86
C SER A 188 -11.19 1.11 60.82
N TYR A 189 -11.31 2.25 60.15
CA TYR A 189 -10.26 3.24 59.92
C TYR A 189 -8.98 2.63 59.28
N GLY A 190 -9.15 1.61 58.44
CA GLY A 190 -8.05 0.95 57.73
C GLY A 190 -7.62 1.72 56.49
N TYR A 191 -6.42 2.29 56.50
CA TYR A 191 -5.89 3.10 55.39
C TYR A 191 -4.76 2.37 54.66
N GLY A 192 -4.90 2.18 53.35
CA GLY A 192 -3.88 1.54 52.53
C GLY A 192 -2.59 2.35 52.52
N ILE A 193 -2.65 3.54 51.93
CA ILE A 193 -1.57 4.52 51.88
C ILE A 193 -2.06 5.82 52.51
N TYR A 194 -1.28 6.39 53.42
CA TYR A 194 -1.62 7.64 54.09
C TYR A 194 -0.46 8.64 54.01
N LEU A 195 -0.72 9.83 53.49
CA LEU A 195 0.21 10.96 53.47
C LEU A 195 -0.35 12.11 54.31
N ARG A 196 0.50 12.68 55.17
CA ARG A 196 0.14 13.83 56.01
C ARG A 196 1.29 14.83 56.21
N SER A 197 0.94 16.08 56.51
CA SER A 197 1.82 17.11 57.10
C SER A 197 3.03 17.41 56.22
N ASN A 198 2.81 17.92 55.00
CA ASN A 198 3.88 18.26 54.05
C ASN A 198 4.72 17.06 53.58
N SER A 199 4.09 15.88 53.45
CA SER A 199 4.71 14.72 52.80
C SER A 199 4.62 14.90 51.28
N ASN A 200 5.66 15.50 50.70
CA ASN A 200 5.64 16.08 49.35
C ASN A 200 6.60 15.34 48.41
N SER A 201 6.37 15.49 47.11
CA SER A 201 7.29 15.00 46.07
C SER A 201 7.60 13.50 46.17
N ASN A 202 6.67 12.69 46.67
CA ASN A 202 6.81 11.23 46.68
C ASN A 202 6.25 10.63 45.39
N THR A 203 6.87 9.54 44.94
CA THR A 203 6.45 8.78 43.76
C THR A 203 5.91 7.43 44.19
N PHE A 204 4.70 7.10 43.76
CA PHE A 204 4.06 5.82 43.96
C PHE A 204 3.81 5.18 42.59
N ASP A 205 4.39 4.01 42.35
CA ASP A 205 4.25 3.34 41.06
C ASP A 205 3.88 1.86 41.20
N ASN A 206 2.90 1.40 40.42
CA ASN A 206 2.54 -0.02 40.34
C ASN A 206 2.15 -0.67 41.69
N ASN A 207 1.61 0.10 42.65
CA ASN A 207 1.20 -0.47 43.94
C ASN A 207 -0.24 -0.99 43.87
N ILE A 208 -0.46 -2.14 44.50
CA ILE A 208 -1.78 -2.76 44.66
C ILE A 208 -2.26 -2.49 46.09
N VAL A 209 -3.44 -1.88 46.23
CA VAL A 209 -3.99 -1.47 47.53
C VAL A 209 -5.42 -2.00 47.66
N ASN A 210 -5.68 -2.78 48.71
CA ASN A 210 -6.97 -3.39 48.98
C ASN A 210 -7.44 -3.05 50.40
N THR A 211 -8.54 -2.30 50.54
CA THR A 211 -9.09 -1.92 51.85
C THR A 211 -10.55 -2.39 52.00
N SER A 212 -10.88 -3.07 53.09
CA SER A 212 -12.17 -3.78 53.19
C SER A 212 -13.25 -3.12 54.04
N HIS A 213 -12.95 -2.05 54.78
CA HIS A 213 -13.97 -1.42 55.63
C HIS A 213 -14.86 -0.45 54.86
N ILE A 214 -16.16 -0.47 55.15
CA ILE A 214 -17.20 0.17 54.34
C ILE A 214 -17.34 1.69 54.60
N THR A 215 -17.04 2.19 55.80
CA THR A 215 -17.28 3.61 56.15
C THR A 215 -16.05 4.50 56.06
N ASP A 216 -14.88 4.00 56.45
CA ASP A 216 -13.65 4.79 56.66
C ASP A 216 -12.38 4.00 56.27
N GLY A 217 -12.54 2.94 55.47
CA GLY A 217 -11.45 2.15 54.92
C GLY A 217 -10.93 2.71 53.59
N TRP A 218 -10.16 3.79 53.61
CA TRP A 218 -9.71 4.48 52.39
C TRP A 218 -8.46 3.85 51.78
N GLY A 219 -8.44 3.69 50.46
CA GLY A 219 -7.28 3.16 49.75
C GLY A 219 -6.07 4.09 49.85
N LEU A 220 -6.25 5.34 49.44
CA LEU A 220 -5.25 6.41 49.53
C LEU A 220 -5.86 7.62 50.25
N LEU A 221 -5.21 8.05 51.33
CA LEU A 221 -5.57 9.23 52.11
C LEU A 221 -4.50 10.32 52.01
N LEU A 222 -4.88 11.52 51.56
CA LEU A 222 -4.00 12.69 51.45
C LEU A 222 -4.54 13.85 52.29
N ILE A 223 -3.81 14.27 53.33
CA ILE A 223 -4.25 15.38 54.20
C ILE A 223 -3.12 16.36 54.59
N SER A 224 -3.50 17.60 54.94
CA SER A 224 -2.60 18.64 55.47
C SER A 224 -1.40 18.95 54.54
N ASN A 225 -1.71 19.55 53.39
CA ASN A 225 -0.76 20.09 52.39
C ASN A 225 0.24 19.05 51.85
N THR A 226 -0.25 18.01 51.16
CA THR A 226 0.59 16.97 50.53
C THR A 226 0.69 17.21 49.02
N ILE A 227 1.74 17.89 48.58
CA ILE A 227 1.90 18.40 47.21
C ILE A 227 2.97 17.70 46.39
N ASN A 228 2.84 17.82 45.07
CA ASN A 228 3.77 17.29 44.07
C ASN A 228 4.00 15.78 44.18
N ASN A 229 3.05 15.05 44.77
CA ASN A 229 3.09 13.59 44.78
C ASN A 229 2.62 13.08 43.42
N THR A 230 3.23 12.00 42.94
CA THR A 230 2.89 11.36 41.66
C THR A 230 2.50 9.91 41.92
N PHE A 231 1.34 9.53 41.39
CA PHE A 231 0.82 8.18 41.45
C PHE A 231 0.71 7.65 40.02
N SER A 232 1.29 6.50 39.72
CA SER A 232 1.22 5.87 38.41
C SER A 232 0.94 4.38 38.54
N ARG A 233 0.19 3.80 37.60
CA ARG A 233 -0.10 2.35 37.56
C ARG A 233 -0.67 1.80 38.88
N MET A 234 -1.39 2.63 39.64
CA MET A 234 -1.98 2.22 40.91
C MET A 234 -3.19 1.33 40.64
N ASN A 235 -3.34 0.27 41.42
CA ASN A 235 -4.57 -0.52 41.46
C ASN A 235 -5.15 -0.46 42.87
N ILE A 236 -6.15 0.40 43.06
CA ILE A 236 -6.74 0.67 44.37
C ILE A 236 -8.18 0.15 44.39
N THR A 237 -8.42 -0.88 45.19
CA THR A 237 -9.75 -1.40 45.47
C THR A 237 -10.14 -1.13 46.92
N SER A 238 -11.36 -0.66 47.14
CA SER A 238 -11.82 -0.30 48.48
C SER A 238 -13.34 -0.46 48.65
N ASN A 239 -13.81 -0.61 49.88
CA ASN A 239 -15.25 -0.53 50.19
C ASN A 239 -15.70 0.89 50.56
N SER A 240 -14.78 1.77 50.98
CA SER A 240 -14.97 3.22 51.17
C SER A 240 -14.27 3.98 50.01
N PRO A 241 -14.08 5.32 49.99
CA PRO A 241 -13.41 5.93 48.86
C PRO A 241 -12.02 5.36 48.53
N ALA A 242 -11.76 5.11 47.24
CA ALA A 242 -10.47 4.57 46.80
C ALA A 242 -9.38 5.63 46.99
N VAL A 243 -9.68 6.87 46.64
CA VAL A 243 -8.86 8.04 46.96
C VAL A 243 -9.70 9.04 47.76
N TYR A 244 -9.20 9.40 48.93
CA TYR A 244 -9.78 10.41 49.81
C TYR A 244 -8.80 11.56 50.04
N VAL A 245 -9.25 12.77 49.75
CA VAL A 245 -8.44 13.99 49.88
C VAL A 245 -9.13 14.95 50.85
N TYR A 246 -8.35 15.53 51.76
CA TYR A 246 -8.83 16.47 52.76
C TYR A 246 -7.83 17.61 52.99
N ASP A 247 -8.35 18.78 53.39
CA ASP A 247 -7.56 19.97 53.77
C ASP A 247 -6.93 20.74 52.59
N THR A 248 -6.38 21.91 52.89
CA THR A 248 -5.90 22.87 51.89
C THR A 248 -4.57 22.44 51.22
N GLY A 249 -4.38 22.91 49.98
CA GLY A 249 -3.11 22.88 49.26
C GLY A 249 -2.83 21.61 48.45
N GLN A 250 -3.79 20.71 48.26
CA GLN A 250 -3.60 19.41 47.63
C GLN A 250 -3.35 19.50 46.12
N ASN A 251 -2.13 19.16 45.69
CA ASN A 251 -1.72 19.15 44.29
C ASN A 251 -0.99 17.83 43.98
N PHE A 252 -1.60 16.94 43.21
CA PHE A 252 -0.97 15.67 42.82
C PHE A 252 -1.41 15.21 41.43
N THR A 253 -0.61 14.34 40.83
CA THR A 253 -0.90 13.71 39.55
C THR A 253 -1.15 12.22 39.74
N MET A 254 -2.15 11.67 39.04
CA MET A 254 -2.39 10.24 38.96
C MET A 254 -2.49 9.83 37.49
N SER A 255 -1.77 8.77 37.10
CA SER A 255 -1.75 8.29 35.72
C SER A 255 -1.85 6.78 35.61
N ASP A 256 -2.40 6.28 34.50
CA ASP A 256 -2.44 4.85 34.18
C ASP A 256 -3.01 3.96 35.30
N SER A 257 -3.95 4.49 36.09
CA SER A 257 -4.38 3.88 37.35
C SER A 257 -5.81 3.40 37.28
N VAL A 258 -6.13 2.40 38.10
CA VAL A 258 -7.49 1.87 38.26
C VAL A 258 -7.94 2.12 39.69
N LEU A 259 -9.06 2.82 39.82
CA LEU A 259 -9.71 3.10 41.09
C LEU A 259 -11.06 2.40 41.11
N HIS A 260 -11.31 1.62 42.16
CA HIS A 260 -12.58 0.92 42.30
C HIS A 260 -13.06 0.89 43.75
N SER A 261 -14.11 1.67 44.04
CA SER A 261 -14.85 1.61 45.29
C SER A 261 -16.16 0.84 45.12
N PHE A 262 -16.34 -0.26 45.86
CA PHE A 262 -17.54 -1.10 45.77
C PHE A 262 -18.80 -0.40 46.33
N SER A 263 -18.65 0.37 47.40
CA SER A 263 -19.77 0.95 48.15
C SER A 263 -19.71 2.48 48.32
N SER A 264 -18.68 3.16 47.80
CA SER A 264 -18.52 4.63 47.90
C SER A 264 -17.97 5.24 46.60
N TYR A 265 -17.41 6.44 46.68
CA TYR A 265 -16.81 7.19 45.57
C TYR A 265 -15.41 6.67 45.20
N ASP A 266 -15.09 6.50 43.93
CA ASP A 266 -13.71 6.15 43.52
C ASP A 266 -12.74 7.27 43.91
N PHE A 267 -13.17 8.53 43.73
CA PHE A 267 -12.44 9.71 44.16
C PHE A 267 -13.36 10.63 44.97
N TYR A 268 -12.93 10.96 46.19
CA TYR A 268 -13.63 11.89 47.06
C TYR A 268 -12.70 12.99 47.55
N ALA A 269 -13.04 14.25 47.27
CA ALA A 269 -12.39 15.41 47.85
C ALA A 269 -13.34 16.11 48.84
N ALA A 270 -12.94 16.19 50.11
CA ALA A 270 -13.76 16.76 51.19
C ALA A 270 -13.91 18.28 51.09
N ALA A 271 -14.91 18.85 51.77
CA ALA A 271 -15.31 20.26 51.59
C ALA A 271 -14.22 21.32 51.84
N SER A 272 -13.21 21.02 52.65
CA SER A 272 -12.07 21.90 52.95
C SER A 272 -10.93 21.85 51.92
N THR A 273 -11.03 20.99 50.89
CA THR A 273 -9.92 20.69 49.97
C THR A 273 -9.63 21.79 48.95
N THR A 274 -8.42 22.34 48.91
CA THR A 274 -8.01 23.28 47.86
C THR A 274 -6.88 22.70 47.01
N GLY A 275 -6.74 23.13 45.75
CA GLY A 275 -5.66 22.69 44.85
C GLY A 275 -6.14 21.88 43.63
N ASN A 276 -5.20 21.49 42.78
CA ASN A 276 -5.42 20.87 41.46
C ASN A 276 -4.99 19.40 41.46
N VAL A 277 -5.94 18.52 41.17
CA VAL A 277 -5.70 17.08 40.98
C VAL A 277 -5.78 16.78 39.49
N ASN A 278 -4.74 16.15 38.93
CA ASN A 278 -4.71 15.83 37.51
C ASN A 278 -4.68 14.31 37.31
N PHE A 279 -5.75 13.78 36.72
CA PHE A 279 -5.86 12.40 36.31
C PHE A 279 -5.58 12.28 34.81
N THR A 280 -4.77 11.30 34.42
CA THR A 280 -4.49 11.00 33.02
C THR A 280 -4.61 9.49 32.79
N ASN A 281 -5.51 9.05 31.92
CA ASN A 281 -5.73 7.61 31.72
C ASN A 281 -6.04 6.87 33.04
N VAL A 282 -6.92 7.44 33.87
CA VAL A 282 -7.35 6.83 35.13
C VAL A 282 -8.76 6.29 34.95
N SER A 283 -8.95 5.00 35.20
CA SER A 283 -10.25 4.34 35.13
C SER A 283 -10.99 4.45 36.47
N PHE A 284 -12.20 4.98 36.43
CA PHE A 284 -13.14 5.07 37.56
C PHE A 284 -14.59 5.00 37.04
N VAL A 285 -15.50 4.37 37.78
CA VAL A 285 -16.76 3.78 37.27
C VAL A 285 -17.96 4.73 37.45
N ASN A 286 -17.74 6.05 37.56
CA ASN A 286 -18.74 7.14 37.70
C ASN A 286 -19.07 7.63 39.13
N LYS A 287 -18.18 7.48 40.10
CA LYS A 287 -18.36 8.11 41.42
C LYS A 287 -17.17 8.98 41.81
N SER A 288 -16.89 10.02 41.03
CA SER A 288 -15.99 11.10 41.47
C SER A 288 -16.83 12.25 42.04
N PHE A 289 -16.62 12.59 43.32
CA PHE A 289 -17.31 13.72 43.96
C PHE A 289 -16.29 14.69 44.57
N VAL A 290 -16.37 15.95 44.16
CA VAL A 290 -15.61 17.06 44.73
C VAL A 290 -16.57 17.89 45.58
N ALA A 291 -16.46 17.79 46.91
CA ALA A 291 -17.33 18.48 47.86
C ALA A 291 -16.87 19.92 48.18
N SER A 292 -15.73 20.37 47.65
CA SER A 292 -15.02 21.54 48.17
C SER A 292 -15.21 22.82 47.39
N SER A 293 -15.23 23.95 48.11
CA SER A 293 -15.28 25.33 47.61
C SER A 293 -14.08 25.82 46.77
N LYS A 294 -12.91 25.15 46.72
CA LYS A 294 -11.69 25.66 46.01
C LYS A 294 -10.77 24.62 45.33
N GLY A 295 -11.15 23.34 45.20
CA GLY A 295 -10.36 22.31 44.49
C GLY A 295 -10.87 22.02 43.07
N ILE A 296 -9.98 21.60 42.16
CA ILE A 296 -10.32 21.21 40.78
C ILE A 296 -9.78 19.81 40.49
N LEU A 297 -10.62 18.94 39.92
CA LEU A 297 -10.19 17.67 39.31
C LEU A 297 -10.16 17.85 37.79
N ASN A 298 -8.99 17.66 37.17
CA ASN A 298 -8.83 17.65 35.72
C ASN A 298 -8.62 16.22 35.24
N VAL A 299 -9.41 15.81 34.24
CA VAL A 299 -9.34 14.47 33.66
C VAL A 299 -8.82 14.57 32.24
N HIS A 300 -7.80 13.78 31.92
CA HIS A 300 -7.09 13.79 30.65
C HIS A 300 -6.95 12.39 30.07
N TRP A 301 -6.71 12.33 28.77
CA TRP A 301 -6.45 11.11 28.01
C TRP A 301 -5.24 11.30 27.10
N TYR A 302 -4.64 10.19 26.71
CA TYR A 302 -3.53 10.20 25.77
C TYR A 302 -4.02 10.25 24.33
N LEU A 303 -3.37 11.09 23.54
CA LEU A 303 -3.46 11.09 22.09
C LEU A 303 -2.08 10.69 21.54
N ASP A 304 -2.07 9.56 20.85
CA ASP A 304 -0.94 9.09 20.05
C ASP A 304 -1.29 9.32 18.56
N VAL A 305 -0.35 9.81 17.77
CA VAL A 305 -0.56 10.08 16.33
C VAL A 305 0.57 9.46 15.53
N TYR A 306 0.22 8.76 14.47
CA TYR A 306 1.12 8.21 13.47
C TYR A 306 0.81 8.82 12.10
N ALA A 307 1.84 9.09 11.31
CA ALA A 307 1.67 9.52 9.93
C ALA A 307 2.64 8.84 8.97
N ASN A 308 2.12 8.40 7.83
CA ASN A 308 2.86 7.75 6.76
C ASN A 308 2.46 8.32 5.39
N TYR A 309 3.22 7.95 4.36
CA TYR A 309 2.85 8.13 2.97
C TYR A 309 2.18 6.86 2.42
N THR A 310 1.43 6.98 1.32
CA THR A 310 0.74 5.85 0.65
C THR A 310 1.69 4.73 0.19
N ASN A 311 2.99 5.02 0.06
CA ASN A 311 4.03 4.01 -0.18
C ASN A 311 4.55 3.32 1.11
N SER A 312 3.84 3.47 2.24
CA SER A 312 4.17 2.92 3.57
C SER A 312 5.45 3.46 4.23
N THR A 313 6.01 4.57 3.74
CA THR A 313 7.15 5.23 4.41
C THR A 313 6.66 6.20 5.48
N ASN A 314 7.40 6.36 6.58
CA ASN A 314 7.05 7.30 7.65
C ASN A 314 7.08 8.75 7.13
N ALA A 315 6.08 9.55 7.49
CA ALA A 315 5.98 10.96 7.09
C ALA A 315 6.84 11.87 7.96
N VAL A 316 8.14 11.54 8.07
CA VAL A 316 9.11 12.24 8.92
C VAL A 316 9.15 13.72 8.56
N GLY A 317 9.00 14.60 9.55
CA GLY A 317 8.95 16.05 9.34
C GLY A 317 7.56 16.62 9.11
N ALA A 318 6.52 15.80 8.90
CA ALA A 318 5.14 16.29 8.82
C ALA A 318 4.72 16.92 10.16
N ASN A 319 3.88 17.95 10.09
CA ASN A 319 3.47 18.72 11.26
C ASN A 319 2.05 18.35 11.70
N ILE A 320 1.90 17.99 12.96
CA ILE A 320 0.61 17.72 13.60
C ILE A 320 0.26 18.91 14.50
N THR A 321 -0.89 19.53 14.27
CA THR A 321 -1.44 20.56 15.16
C THR A 321 -2.73 20.09 15.82
N VAL A 322 -2.88 20.40 17.10
CA VAL A 322 -4.06 20.03 17.90
C VAL A 322 -4.77 21.30 18.34
N TRP A 323 -6.08 21.35 18.11
CA TRP A 323 -6.94 22.48 18.44
C TRP A 323 -8.11 21.99 19.29
N ASN A 324 -8.41 22.66 20.40
CA ASN A 324 -9.62 22.39 21.17
C ASN A 324 -10.75 23.24 20.60
N VAL A 325 -11.85 22.63 20.19
CA VAL A 325 -12.97 23.34 19.54
C VAL A 325 -14.18 23.51 20.45
N THR A 326 -14.00 23.34 21.77
CA THR A 326 -15.07 23.50 22.75
C THR A 326 -15.22 24.97 23.15
N GLY A 327 -16.40 25.58 22.87
CA GLY A 327 -16.70 26.98 23.19
C GLY A 327 -16.52 27.95 22.00
N ALA A 328 -16.81 29.23 22.21
CA ALA A 328 -16.77 30.27 21.16
C ALA A 328 -15.34 30.66 20.72
N ASP A 329 -14.32 30.29 21.52
CA ASP A 329 -12.91 30.61 21.29
C ASP A 329 -12.06 29.32 21.22
N GLY A 330 -12.50 28.33 20.44
CA GLY A 330 -11.70 27.14 20.19
C GLY A 330 -10.26 27.50 19.82
N GLY A 331 -9.29 26.97 20.55
CA GLY A 331 -7.92 27.48 20.60
C GLY A 331 -6.88 26.43 20.24
N PHE A 332 -5.73 26.91 19.74
CA PHE A 332 -4.54 26.10 19.52
C PHE A 332 -4.04 25.50 20.84
N VAL A 333 -3.80 24.20 20.85
CA VAL A 333 -3.29 23.46 22.03
C VAL A 333 -1.79 23.24 21.88
N ASN A 334 -1.37 22.59 20.80
CA ASN A 334 0.04 22.29 20.55
C ASN A 334 0.31 21.96 19.06
N SER A 335 1.60 21.98 18.69
CA SER A 335 2.15 21.51 17.41
C SER A 335 3.26 20.52 17.68
N SER A 336 3.39 19.48 16.87
CA SER A 336 4.44 18.47 17.00
C SER A 336 4.85 17.93 15.63
N ILE A 337 6.13 17.63 15.48
CA ILE A 337 6.68 17.08 14.24
C ILE A 337 6.76 15.56 14.35
N ILE A 338 6.39 14.87 13.27
CA ILE A 338 6.53 13.42 13.14
C ILE A 338 8.02 13.05 13.14
N GLY A 339 8.41 12.20 14.08
CA GLY A 339 9.78 11.68 14.22
C GLY A 339 10.07 10.52 13.27
N ASP A 340 11.28 9.98 13.38
CA ASP A 340 11.79 8.91 12.50
C ASP A 340 10.96 7.61 12.58
N ASP A 341 10.31 7.36 13.72
CA ASP A 341 9.42 6.21 13.93
C ASP A 341 8.00 6.41 13.37
N GLY A 342 7.74 7.56 12.73
CA GLY A 342 6.46 7.92 12.13
C GLY A 342 5.44 8.45 13.13
N THR A 343 5.81 8.64 14.40
CA THR A 343 4.90 9.14 15.45
C THR A 343 5.30 10.52 15.97
N ILE A 344 4.36 11.20 16.62
CA ILE A 344 4.70 12.31 17.54
C ILE A 344 4.88 11.77 18.95
N GLY A 345 5.60 12.52 19.80
CA GLY A 345 5.57 12.27 21.23
C GLY A 345 4.14 12.31 21.76
N ARG A 346 3.76 11.34 22.59
CA ARG A 346 2.42 11.23 23.19
C ARG A 346 1.92 12.55 23.77
N GLN A 347 0.73 12.97 23.35
CA GLN A 347 0.08 14.18 23.85
C GLN A 347 -0.88 13.85 25.00
N ILE A 348 -1.07 14.79 25.92
CA ILE A 348 -2.05 14.70 27.02
C ILE A 348 -3.13 15.76 26.79
N LEU A 349 -4.35 15.31 26.51
CA LEU A 349 -5.47 16.20 26.19
C LEU A 349 -6.55 16.08 27.27
N GLN A 350 -7.14 17.21 27.65
CA GLN A 350 -8.16 17.27 28.70
C GLN A 350 -9.55 16.89 28.17
N GLU A 351 -10.27 16.03 28.88
CA GLU A 351 -11.68 15.73 28.60
C GLU A 351 -12.60 16.73 29.32
N TYR A 352 -12.42 16.86 30.63
CA TYR A 352 -13.22 17.77 31.44
C TYR A 352 -12.47 18.20 32.70
N SER A 353 -12.99 19.24 33.34
CA SER A 353 -12.67 19.59 34.73
C SER A 353 -13.94 19.59 35.58
N ILE A 354 -13.84 19.10 36.81
CA ILE A 354 -14.88 19.24 37.83
C ILE A 354 -14.42 20.30 38.82
N ASN A 355 -15.20 21.36 38.95
CA ASN A 355 -14.93 22.41 39.92
C ASN A 355 -15.72 22.18 41.22
N THR A 356 -15.71 23.23 42.03
CA THR A 356 -16.06 23.28 43.43
C THR A 356 -17.56 23.18 43.74
N THR A 357 -18.40 23.46 42.74
CA THR A 357 -19.86 23.32 42.82
C THR A 357 -20.37 22.05 42.15
N GLY A 358 -19.45 21.16 41.75
CA GLY A 358 -19.77 19.99 40.93
C GLY A 358 -20.10 20.35 39.48
N ILE A 359 -19.84 21.58 39.05
CA ILE A 359 -20.00 21.97 37.64
C ILE A 359 -18.87 21.32 36.84
N ILE A 360 -19.27 20.61 35.80
CA ILE A 360 -18.38 19.97 34.85
C ILE A 360 -18.21 20.92 33.65
N SER A 361 -16.96 21.27 33.35
CA SER A 361 -16.59 21.98 32.13
C SER A 361 -15.92 21.00 31.18
N TYR A 362 -16.50 20.79 30.00
CA TYR A 362 -15.97 19.87 28.99
C TYR A 362 -15.00 20.57 28.06
N PHE A 363 -14.01 19.81 27.60
CA PHE A 363 -12.92 20.17 26.70
C PHE A 363 -12.69 19.06 25.65
N ASN A 364 -13.61 18.12 25.53
CA ASN A 364 -13.39 16.83 24.90
C ASN A 364 -13.38 16.84 23.37
N ASN A 365 -13.82 17.91 22.71
CA ASN A 365 -13.82 17.98 21.24
C ASN A 365 -12.57 18.69 20.72
N TYR A 366 -11.78 17.97 19.93
CA TYR A 366 -10.54 18.44 19.32
C TYR A 366 -10.60 18.33 17.80
N THR A 367 -9.81 19.16 17.12
CA THR A 367 -9.46 19.02 15.71
C THR A 367 -7.95 18.77 15.63
N ILE A 368 -7.55 17.69 14.98
CA ILE A 368 -6.16 17.34 14.73
C ILE A 368 -5.90 17.54 13.23
N ASN A 369 -4.99 18.44 12.89
CA ASN A 369 -4.57 18.66 11.52
C ASN A 369 -3.18 18.10 11.31
N ALA A 370 -3.01 17.28 10.28
CA ALA A 370 -1.72 16.80 9.82
C ALA A 370 -1.37 17.48 8.49
N SER A 371 -0.25 18.19 8.45
CA SER A 371 0.27 18.85 7.26
C SER A 371 1.52 18.13 6.77
N SER A 372 1.53 17.75 5.50
CA SER A 372 2.69 17.17 4.83
C SER A 372 3.90 18.12 4.90
N VAL A 373 5.11 17.57 4.74
CA VAL A 373 6.37 18.34 4.76
C VAL A 373 6.37 19.46 3.70
N SER A 374 5.78 19.19 2.53
CA SER A 374 5.67 20.16 1.43
C SER A 374 4.62 21.24 1.68
N GLY A 375 3.68 21.00 2.60
CA GLY A 375 2.56 21.89 2.91
C GLY A 375 1.42 21.88 1.88
N TYR A 376 1.50 21.04 0.84
CA TYR A 376 0.45 20.94 -0.19
C TYR A 376 -0.77 20.17 0.30
N GLU A 377 -0.54 19.13 1.10
CA GLU A 377 -1.61 18.31 1.66
C GLU A 377 -1.80 18.59 3.16
N VAL A 378 -3.06 18.83 3.55
CA VAL A 378 -3.49 19.00 4.95
C VAL A 378 -4.73 18.14 5.21
N ILE A 379 -4.61 17.19 6.13
CA ILE A 379 -5.68 16.27 6.51
C ILE A 379 -6.18 16.67 7.91
N SER A 380 -7.50 16.84 8.06
CA SER A 380 -8.13 17.25 9.32
C SER A 380 -9.05 16.17 9.86
N ARG A 381 -8.95 15.87 11.16
CA ARG A 381 -9.83 14.93 11.88
C ARG A 381 -10.43 15.57 13.12
N SER A 382 -11.73 15.42 13.31
CA SER A 382 -12.39 15.75 14.58
C SER A 382 -12.31 14.56 15.52
N VAL A 383 -11.79 14.78 16.73
CA VAL A 383 -11.54 13.73 17.73
C VAL A 383 -12.21 14.10 19.05
N ASN A 384 -13.03 13.19 19.56
CA ASN A 384 -13.61 13.27 20.89
C ASN A 384 -12.75 12.50 21.91
N MET A 385 -12.10 13.22 22.83
CA MET A 385 -11.22 12.67 23.86
C MET A 385 -12.01 12.27 25.10
N SER A 386 -12.69 11.13 25.07
CA SER A 386 -13.34 10.48 26.23
C SER A 386 -12.60 9.22 26.72
N THR A 387 -11.56 8.84 25.98
CA THR A 387 -10.67 7.69 26.19
C THR A 387 -9.34 8.00 25.48
N ASN A 388 -8.31 7.18 25.68
CA ASN A 388 -7.10 7.30 24.87
C ASN A 388 -7.41 7.09 23.38
N LYS A 389 -6.74 7.84 22.50
CA LYS A 389 -6.92 7.78 21.04
C LYS A 389 -5.61 7.54 20.33
N TYR A 390 -5.70 6.81 19.23
CA TYR A 390 -4.61 6.56 18.29
C TYR A 390 -5.09 6.95 16.90
N GLU A 391 -4.51 7.99 16.33
CA GLU A 391 -4.92 8.54 15.03
C GLU A 391 -3.84 8.30 13.97
N ILE A 392 -4.27 7.90 12.78
CA ILE A 392 -3.39 7.66 11.63
C ILE A 392 -3.72 8.66 10.51
N PHE A 393 -2.69 9.29 9.98
CA PHE A 393 -2.75 10.15 8.81
C PHE A 393 -1.89 9.58 7.69
N GLU A 394 -2.46 9.46 6.50
CA GLU A 394 -1.76 8.93 5.34
C GLU A 394 -1.73 10.01 4.24
N PHE A 395 -0.53 10.44 3.86
CA PHE A 395 -0.29 11.45 2.83
C PHE A 395 -0.02 10.80 1.48
N ASP A 396 -0.45 11.45 0.40
CA ASP A 396 -0.29 10.89 -0.94
C ASP A 396 1.06 11.19 -1.58
N VAL A 397 1.61 10.20 -2.27
CA VAL A 397 2.81 10.28 -3.11
C VAL A 397 2.59 9.67 -4.49
N SER A 398 1.38 9.19 -4.79
CA SER A 398 1.03 8.61 -6.08
C SER A 398 0.61 9.71 -7.04
N PRO A 399 1.15 9.76 -8.28
CA PRO A 399 0.64 10.67 -9.29
C PRO A 399 -0.79 10.31 -9.73
N ALA A 400 -1.59 11.34 -10.01
CA ALA A 400 -2.81 11.22 -10.79
C ALA A 400 -2.59 10.48 -12.13
N ASN A 401 -3.67 10.00 -12.74
CA ASN A 401 -3.66 9.34 -14.05
C ASN A 401 -4.62 10.03 -15.02
N GLY A 402 -4.31 9.98 -16.32
CA GLY A 402 -5.11 10.59 -17.38
C GLY A 402 -5.01 9.82 -18.69
N SER A 403 -6.16 9.52 -19.30
CA SER A 403 -6.26 8.91 -20.62
C SER A 403 -7.04 9.83 -21.56
N VAL A 404 -6.36 10.35 -22.59
CA VAL A 404 -7.01 11.12 -23.64
C VAL A 404 -8.04 10.25 -24.35
N THR A 405 -9.23 10.80 -24.59
CA THR A 405 -10.32 10.10 -25.29
C THR A 405 -10.67 10.74 -26.62
N TYR A 406 -10.42 12.05 -26.79
CA TYR A 406 -10.65 12.76 -28.04
C TYR A 406 -9.94 14.14 -28.08
N PRO A 407 -9.45 14.63 -29.25
CA PRO A 407 -9.24 13.89 -30.50
C PRO A 407 -8.23 12.74 -30.33
N ASN A 408 -8.35 11.69 -31.14
CA ASN A 408 -7.38 10.59 -31.17
C ASN A 408 -6.27 10.88 -32.19
N GLU A 409 -5.15 10.16 -32.07
CA GLU A 409 -4.03 10.27 -33.01
C GLU A 409 -4.50 10.11 -34.46
N SER A 410 -4.04 11.02 -35.34
CA SER A 410 -4.35 11.03 -36.77
C SER A 410 -5.84 11.17 -37.12
N THR A 411 -6.67 11.69 -36.19
CA THR A 411 -8.09 11.95 -36.48
C THR A 411 -8.26 13.22 -37.31
N TYR A 412 -9.21 13.19 -38.26
CA TYR A 412 -9.69 14.37 -38.99
C TYR A 412 -10.96 14.90 -38.35
N VAL A 413 -10.98 16.19 -38.01
CA VAL A 413 -12.11 16.87 -37.38
C VAL A 413 -12.72 17.86 -38.36
N ASN A 414 -14.01 17.71 -38.66
CA ASN A 414 -14.74 18.50 -39.67
C ASN A 414 -15.44 19.74 -39.12
N ASN A 415 -15.03 20.21 -37.93
CA ASN A 415 -15.59 21.37 -37.26
C ASN A 415 -14.45 22.20 -36.67
N THR A 416 -14.60 23.52 -36.69
CA THR A 416 -13.66 24.46 -36.08
C THR A 416 -13.69 24.39 -34.55
N ASP A 417 -14.82 24.03 -33.93
CA ASP A 417 -14.90 23.85 -32.48
C ASP A 417 -14.50 22.42 -32.09
N VAL A 418 -13.26 22.28 -31.61
CA VAL A 418 -12.69 21.00 -31.23
C VAL A 418 -12.82 20.80 -29.72
N ASN A 419 -13.47 19.71 -29.31
CA ASN A 419 -13.56 19.31 -27.91
C ASN A 419 -12.35 18.44 -27.54
N PHE A 420 -11.60 18.80 -26.51
CA PHE A 420 -10.48 18.03 -25.98
C PHE A 420 -10.97 17.28 -24.75
N THR A 421 -11.18 15.98 -24.89
CA THR A 421 -11.74 15.13 -23.83
C THR A 421 -10.69 14.20 -23.25
N ILE A 422 -10.66 14.13 -21.92
CA ILE A 422 -9.75 13.29 -21.15
C ILE A 422 -10.47 12.66 -19.96
N ASN A 423 -10.19 11.39 -19.69
CA ASN A 423 -10.60 10.70 -18.46
C ASN A 423 -9.50 10.83 -17.42
N LEU A 424 -9.82 11.37 -16.25
CA LEU A 424 -8.90 11.62 -15.15
C LEU A 424 -9.27 10.76 -13.95
N THR A 425 -8.27 10.22 -13.26
CA THR A 425 -8.46 9.45 -12.02
C THR A 425 -7.31 9.69 -11.06
N ASP A 426 -7.59 9.72 -9.76
CA ASP A 426 -6.62 9.74 -8.69
C ASP A 426 -7.18 9.06 -7.43
N ASN A 427 -6.31 8.54 -6.56
CA ASN A 427 -6.74 7.80 -5.39
C ASN A 427 -7.24 8.70 -4.24
N GLN A 428 -6.71 9.93 -4.12
CA GLN A 428 -6.96 10.82 -2.99
C GLN A 428 -7.62 12.14 -3.40
N GLY A 429 -7.48 12.53 -4.67
CA GLY A 429 -8.25 13.60 -5.29
C GLY A 429 -7.47 14.41 -6.33
N LEU A 430 -8.16 14.89 -7.34
CA LEU A 430 -7.62 15.72 -8.42
C LEU A 430 -7.70 17.21 -8.07
N ALA A 431 -6.60 17.96 -8.22
CA ALA A 431 -6.60 19.40 -8.00
C ALA A 431 -6.93 20.17 -9.28
N ASN A 432 -6.17 19.96 -10.35
CA ASN A 432 -6.38 20.62 -11.64
C ASN A 432 -5.83 19.82 -12.83
N ALA A 433 -6.30 20.15 -14.02
CA ALA A 433 -5.75 19.66 -15.29
C ALA A 433 -5.56 20.82 -16.26
N THR A 434 -4.39 20.89 -16.88
CA THR A 434 -3.98 21.90 -17.85
C THR A 434 -3.79 21.28 -19.24
N LEU A 435 -4.53 21.77 -20.21
CA LEU A 435 -4.41 21.44 -21.64
C LEU A 435 -3.40 22.38 -22.31
N TYR A 436 -2.47 21.82 -23.08
CA TYR A 436 -1.55 22.56 -23.94
C TYR A 436 -1.81 22.20 -25.40
N ILE A 437 -1.96 23.21 -26.27
CA ILE A 437 -2.20 23.02 -27.70
C ILE A 437 -1.10 23.75 -28.49
N TYR A 438 -0.49 23.06 -29.44
CA TYR A 438 0.54 23.55 -30.34
C TYR A 438 0.11 23.34 -31.79
N ASN A 439 0.62 24.15 -32.71
CA ASN A 439 0.52 23.87 -34.14
C ASN A 439 1.69 22.98 -34.64
N ASN A 440 1.64 22.56 -35.90
CA ASN A 440 2.68 21.75 -36.53
C ASN A 440 4.06 22.44 -36.68
N THR A 441 4.17 23.75 -36.40
CA THR A 441 5.47 24.45 -36.37
C THR A 441 6.06 24.51 -34.95
N GLY A 442 5.39 23.92 -33.95
CA GLY A 442 5.80 23.94 -32.55
C GLY A 442 5.43 25.23 -31.79
N SER A 443 4.62 26.12 -32.38
CA SER A 443 4.15 27.32 -31.70
C SER A 443 2.96 26.99 -30.79
N LEU A 444 3.02 27.48 -29.56
CA LEU A 444 1.93 27.34 -28.58
C LEU A 444 0.72 28.15 -29.06
N ILE A 445 -0.42 27.48 -29.15
CA ILE A 445 -1.71 28.06 -29.53
C ILE A 445 -2.53 28.44 -28.31
N ASP A 446 -2.59 27.57 -27.30
CA ASP A 446 -3.32 27.87 -26.07
C ASP A 446 -2.85 27.04 -24.86
N THR A 447 -3.17 27.52 -23.67
CA THR A 447 -3.00 26.81 -22.40
C THR A 447 -4.21 27.03 -21.51
N ILE A 448 -4.94 25.97 -21.18
CA ILE A 448 -6.23 26.06 -20.48
C ILE A 448 -6.18 25.19 -19.22
N THR A 449 -6.32 25.80 -18.04
CA THR A 449 -6.35 25.09 -16.75
C THR A 449 -7.77 24.99 -16.20
N THR A 450 -8.18 23.80 -15.81
CA THR A 450 -9.46 23.52 -15.15
C THR A 450 -9.24 23.03 -13.72
N VAL A 451 -9.92 23.63 -12.74
CA VAL A 451 -9.94 23.18 -11.34
C VAL A 451 -10.91 22.01 -11.18
N LEU A 452 -10.54 21.00 -10.39
CA LEU A 452 -11.24 19.71 -10.30
C LEU A 452 -11.85 19.43 -8.91
N ASP A 453 -11.76 20.37 -7.97
CA ASP A 453 -12.44 20.33 -6.66
C ASP A 453 -12.21 19.04 -5.84
N SER A 454 -11.02 18.45 -5.94
CA SER A 454 -10.60 17.25 -5.17
C SER A 454 -11.43 15.99 -5.44
N VAL A 455 -12.06 15.88 -6.61
CA VAL A 455 -12.75 14.63 -7.01
C VAL A 455 -11.74 13.54 -7.37
N THR A 456 -12.05 12.28 -7.09
CA THR A 456 -11.18 11.13 -7.41
C THR A 456 -11.27 10.70 -8.88
N GLU A 457 -12.33 11.06 -9.59
CA GLU A 457 -12.50 10.77 -11.01
C GLU A 457 -13.25 11.91 -11.72
N LYS A 458 -12.87 12.21 -12.97
CA LYS A 458 -13.56 13.21 -13.79
C LYS A 458 -13.31 12.98 -15.28
N VAL A 459 -14.39 13.00 -16.07
CA VAL A 459 -14.29 13.20 -17.51
C VAL A 459 -14.30 14.70 -17.78
N LEU A 460 -13.20 15.23 -18.31
CA LEU A 460 -13.05 16.65 -18.61
C LEU A 460 -13.08 16.85 -20.12
N GLY A 461 -13.97 17.72 -20.61
CA GLY A 461 -14.01 18.19 -21.99
C GLY A 461 -13.78 19.70 -22.04
N VAL A 462 -12.82 20.15 -22.85
CA VAL A 462 -12.54 21.57 -23.08
C VAL A 462 -12.70 21.87 -24.56
N VAL A 463 -13.59 22.79 -24.93
CA VAL A 463 -13.82 23.18 -26.33
C VAL A 463 -12.92 24.36 -26.69
N LYS A 464 -12.22 24.25 -27.82
CA LYS A 464 -11.40 25.32 -28.41
C LYS A 464 -11.65 25.44 -29.90
N THR A 465 -11.91 26.67 -30.36
CA THR A 465 -12.02 27.00 -31.78
C THR A 465 -10.64 27.05 -32.43
N LEU A 466 -10.44 26.28 -33.49
CA LEU A 466 -9.22 26.16 -34.30
C LEU A 466 -9.52 26.40 -35.78
N VAL A 467 -8.51 26.85 -36.53
CA VAL A 467 -8.58 26.99 -37.99
C VAL A 467 -8.09 25.70 -38.67
N GLY A 468 -8.22 25.61 -39.99
CA GLY A 468 -7.76 24.44 -40.74
C GLY A 468 -6.24 24.25 -40.58
N GLY A 469 -5.81 23.02 -40.27
CA GLY A 469 -4.41 22.72 -40.05
C GLY A 469 -4.14 21.51 -39.16
N ILE A 470 -2.85 21.28 -38.88
CA ILE A 470 -2.34 20.17 -38.07
C ILE A 470 -1.94 20.71 -36.68
N TYR A 471 -2.42 20.03 -35.64
CA TYR A 471 -2.22 20.41 -34.24
C TYR A 471 -1.67 19.26 -33.41
N ILE A 472 -0.91 19.61 -32.37
CA ILE A 472 -0.37 18.69 -31.37
C ILE A 472 -0.87 19.16 -30.00
N PHE A 473 -1.39 18.26 -29.16
CA PHE A 473 -1.79 18.62 -27.79
C PHE A 473 -1.38 17.57 -26.76
N PHE A 474 -1.32 18.00 -25.51
CA PHE A 474 -1.19 17.11 -24.34
C PHE A 474 -1.78 17.77 -23.10
N TRP A 475 -2.05 16.96 -22.08
CA TRP A 475 -2.52 17.34 -20.76
C TRP A 475 -1.44 17.17 -19.69
N LYS A 476 -1.37 18.13 -18.78
CA LYS A 476 -0.70 18.04 -17.47
C LYS A 476 -1.77 17.98 -16.38
N ILE A 477 -1.68 17.02 -15.49
CA ILE A 477 -2.66 16.77 -14.42
C ILE A 477 -1.93 16.85 -13.09
N VAL A 478 -2.57 17.48 -12.11
CA VAL A 478 -2.04 17.68 -10.76
C VAL A 478 -3.09 17.23 -9.75
N ASP A 479 -2.70 16.37 -8.80
CA ASP A 479 -3.54 15.96 -7.68
C ASP A 479 -3.50 16.95 -6.50
N VAL A 480 -4.26 16.66 -5.44
CA VAL A 480 -4.34 17.47 -4.22
C VAL A 480 -3.04 17.47 -3.39
N ALA A 481 -2.19 16.46 -3.54
CA ALA A 481 -0.86 16.39 -2.93
C ALA A 481 0.24 17.03 -3.79
N ASN A 482 -0.14 17.59 -4.95
CA ASN A 482 0.71 18.23 -5.95
C ASN A 482 1.65 17.27 -6.70
N ASN A 483 1.34 15.96 -6.75
CA ASN A 483 2.01 15.07 -7.69
C ASN A 483 1.47 15.31 -9.11
N GLN A 484 2.30 15.05 -10.12
CA GLN A 484 2.05 15.47 -11.50
C GLN A 484 2.10 14.30 -12.48
N PHE A 485 1.19 14.31 -13.44
CA PHE A 485 1.16 13.39 -14.56
C PHE A 485 1.02 14.14 -15.87
N ILE A 486 1.76 13.72 -16.90
CA ILE A 486 1.74 14.34 -18.23
C ILE A 486 1.43 13.26 -19.25
N THR A 487 0.37 13.49 -20.03
CA THR A 487 -0.01 12.58 -21.14
C THR A 487 0.97 12.68 -22.31
N SER A 488 0.96 11.67 -23.18
CA SER A 488 1.70 11.73 -24.44
C SER A 488 1.10 12.76 -25.40
N ASN A 489 1.92 13.27 -26.32
CA ASN A 489 1.46 14.16 -27.37
C ASN A 489 0.51 13.44 -28.33
N VAL A 490 -0.58 14.11 -28.71
CA VAL A 490 -1.53 13.63 -29.73
C VAL A 490 -1.56 14.59 -30.91
N THR A 491 -1.42 14.07 -32.13
CA THR A 491 -1.48 14.83 -33.38
C THR A 491 -2.83 14.60 -34.08
N PHE A 492 -3.48 15.68 -34.53
CA PHE A 492 -4.75 15.59 -35.27
C PHE A 492 -4.87 16.71 -36.30
N VAL A 493 -5.84 16.57 -37.22
CA VAL A 493 -6.08 17.50 -38.34
C VAL A 493 -7.47 18.12 -38.21
N VAL A 494 -7.56 19.44 -38.37
CA VAL A 494 -8.83 20.15 -38.54
C VAL A 494 -9.01 20.43 -40.03
N ASP A 495 -10.06 19.86 -40.63
CA ASP A 495 -10.41 20.02 -42.05
C ASP A 495 -11.92 20.19 -42.19
N TYR A 496 -12.37 21.43 -42.41
CA TYR A 496 -13.79 21.82 -42.45
C TYR A 496 -14.24 22.27 -43.85
N GLU A 497 -13.40 22.15 -44.87
CA GLU A 497 -13.76 22.51 -46.24
C GLU A 497 -14.52 21.35 -46.91
N TYR A 498 -15.51 21.66 -47.76
CA TYR A 498 -16.31 20.65 -48.46
C TYR A 498 -15.80 20.47 -49.91
N PRO A 499 -15.80 19.24 -50.46
CA PRO A 499 -15.46 19.01 -51.87
C PRO A 499 -16.39 19.79 -52.81
N GLN A 500 -15.83 20.51 -53.79
CA GLN A 500 -16.61 21.27 -54.77
C GLN A 500 -16.60 20.63 -56.15
N PHE A 501 -17.78 20.42 -56.75
CA PHE A 501 -17.90 19.82 -58.09
C PHE A 501 -18.70 20.70 -59.07
N VAL A 502 -18.34 20.63 -60.36
CA VAL A 502 -18.99 21.38 -61.47
C VAL A 502 -19.16 20.49 -62.70
N PHE A 503 -20.35 20.45 -63.28
CA PHE A 503 -20.60 19.80 -64.58
C PHE A 503 -20.30 20.77 -65.73
N ASN A 504 -19.42 20.37 -66.64
CA ASN A 504 -18.99 21.12 -67.80
C ASN A 504 -19.61 20.58 -69.09
N SER A 505 -19.66 21.38 -70.16
CA SER A 505 -20.00 20.89 -71.51
C SER A 505 -18.99 19.83 -71.96
N PRO A 506 -19.39 18.71 -72.62
CA PRO A 506 -20.69 18.44 -73.24
C PRO A 506 -21.69 17.66 -72.36
N SER A 507 -21.67 17.79 -71.03
CA SER A 507 -22.70 17.20 -70.16
C SER A 507 -24.11 17.68 -70.54
N PRO A 508 -25.10 16.80 -70.73
CA PRO A 508 -26.48 17.19 -71.01
C PRO A 508 -27.03 18.11 -69.92
N ALA A 509 -27.85 19.08 -70.32
CA ALA A 509 -28.53 19.95 -69.36
C ALA A 509 -29.53 19.13 -68.53
N ASN A 510 -29.71 19.50 -67.26
CA ASN A 510 -30.64 18.82 -66.38
C ASN A 510 -32.05 18.72 -67.00
N GLY A 511 -32.65 17.53 -66.96
CA GLY A 511 -34.00 17.26 -67.50
C GLY A 511 -34.08 17.06 -69.02
N THR A 512 -32.97 16.96 -69.75
CA THR A 512 -32.99 16.64 -71.20
C THR A 512 -33.00 15.14 -71.47
N GLY A 513 -33.80 14.71 -72.46
CA GLY A 513 -33.77 13.35 -73.00
C GLY A 513 -32.75 13.25 -74.12
N VAL A 514 -31.79 12.34 -73.99
CA VAL A 514 -30.73 12.12 -74.99
C VAL A 514 -30.88 10.70 -75.55
N SER A 515 -30.81 10.56 -76.87
CA SER A 515 -30.87 9.27 -77.57
C SER A 515 -29.45 8.84 -77.95
N GLY A 516 -29.03 7.66 -77.49
CA GLY A 516 -27.68 7.13 -77.74
C GLY A 516 -26.69 7.42 -76.62
N GLU A 517 -25.40 7.29 -76.92
CA GLU A 517 -24.32 7.55 -75.96
C GLU A 517 -24.14 9.05 -75.73
N PHE A 518 -23.91 9.44 -74.47
CA PHE A 518 -23.61 10.81 -74.09
C PHE A 518 -22.50 10.85 -73.05
N MET A 519 -21.79 11.98 -72.97
CA MET A 519 -20.67 12.20 -72.06
C MET A 519 -21.13 13.00 -70.84
N ILE A 520 -20.64 12.62 -69.66
CA ILE A 520 -20.67 13.46 -68.46
C ILE A 520 -19.25 14.00 -68.24
N ASN A 521 -19.08 15.30 -68.37
CA ASN A 521 -17.84 16.01 -68.08
C ASN A 521 -17.98 16.71 -66.71
N LEU A 522 -17.27 16.19 -65.70
CA LEU A 522 -17.31 16.66 -64.31
C LEU A 522 -15.91 17.12 -63.91
N SER A 523 -15.81 18.28 -63.25
CA SER A 523 -14.60 18.72 -62.57
C SER A 523 -14.83 18.79 -61.06
N LEU A 524 -13.83 18.40 -60.28
CA LEU A 524 -13.86 18.35 -58.82
C LEU A 524 -12.61 19.06 -58.26
N THR A 525 -12.81 19.90 -57.26
CA THR A 525 -11.74 20.54 -56.49
C THR A 525 -11.86 20.11 -55.04
N GLU A 526 -10.89 19.33 -54.59
CA GLU A 526 -10.75 18.86 -53.21
C GLU A 526 -9.28 18.49 -52.98
N THR A 527 -8.71 18.90 -51.84
CA THR A 527 -7.31 18.63 -51.48
C THR A 527 -7.15 17.25 -50.85
N ASN A 528 -8.16 16.78 -50.10
CA ASN A 528 -8.15 15.50 -49.37
C ASN A 528 -9.35 14.62 -49.77
N LEU A 529 -9.48 14.30 -51.06
CA LEU A 529 -10.67 13.63 -51.58
C LEU A 529 -10.78 12.18 -51.07
N GLY A 530 -11.84 11.90 -50.29
CA GLY A 530 -12.11 10.55 -49.79
C GLY A 530 -12.72 9.60 -50.82
N ASN A 531 -13.87 9.94 -51.41
CA ASN A 531 -14.59 9.09 -52.38
C ASN A 531 -15.46 9.94 -53.33
N ILE A 532 -15.67 9.46 -54.56
CA ILE A 532 -16.71 9.96 -55.49
C ILE A 532 -17.66 8.80 -55.77
N THR A 533 -18.95 9.01 -55.52
CA THR A 533 -20.00 8.03 -55.86
C THR A 533 -21.04 8.71 -56.75
N TYR A 534 -21.33 8.12 -57.91
CA TYR A 534 -22.46 8.54 -58.74
C TYR A 534 -23.58 7.51 -58.67
N ASN A 535 -24.82 7.97 -58.69
CA ASN A 535 -25.98 7.09 -58.71
C ASN A 535 -26.54 7.02 -60.13
N TRP A 536 -26.78 5.80 -60.62
CA TRP A 536 -27.44 5.56 -61.90
C TRP A 536 -28.63 4.63 -61.70
N ASN A 537 -29.84 5.13 -61.97
CA ASN A 537 -31.12 4.40 -61.80
C ASN A 537 -31.26 3.70 -60.44
N GLY A 538 -30.87 4.36 -59.35
CA GLY A 538 -31.00 3.81 -57.99
C GLY A 538 -29.85 2.92 -57.56
N THR A 539 -28.86 2.65 -58.43
CA THR A 539 -27.64 1.92 -58.09
C THR A 539 -26.47 2.89 -57.91
N ASN A 540 -25.74 2.78 -56.80
CA ASN A 540 -24.54 3.58 -56.55
C ASN A 540 -23.32 2.92 -57.20
N TYR A 541 -22.50 3.75 -57.86
CA TYR A 541 -21.22 3.38 -58.45
C TYR A 541 -20.14 4.27 -57.85
N SER A 542 -19.27 3.69 -57.03
CA SER A 542 -18.14 4.41 -56.45
C SER A 542 -16.94 4.34 -57.39
N PHE A 543 -16.34 5.49 -57.69
CA PHE A 543 -15.15 5.60 -58.54
C PHE A 543 -13.91 4.99 -57.88
N PHE A 544 -13.85 4.92 -56.55
CA PHE A 544 -12.74 4.34 -55.79
C PHE A 544 -13.21 3.13 -54.96
N ALA A 545 -13.96 2.21 -55.58
CA ALA A 545 -14.39 0.97 -54.93
C ALA A 545 -13.25 -0.06 -54.81
N ASP A 546 -13.34 -0.96 -53.84
CA ASP A 546 -12.36 -2.04 -53.64
C ASP A 546 -12.27 -3.01 -54.84
N SER A 547 -13.30 -3.05 -55.68
CA SER A 547 -13.34 -3.86 -56.92
C SER A 547 -12.63 -3.20 -58.12
N LEU A 548 -12.10 -1.99 -57.99
CA LEU A 548 -11.38 -1.31 -59.07
C LEU A 548 -9.93 -1.82 -59.15
N ASP A 549 -9.62 -2.53 -60.22
CA ASP A 549 -8.31 -3.18 -60.36
C ASP A 549 -7.22 -2.29 -60.96
N LEU A 550 -7.60 -1.33 -61.79
CA LEU A 550 -6.67 -0.44 -62.48
C LEU A 550 -7.39 0.82 -62.99
N MET A 551 -6.81 1.99 -62.74
CA MET A 551 -7.31 3.28 -63.23
C MET A 551 -6.13 4.18 -63.64
N LEU A 552 -5.88 4.26 -64.94
CA LEU A 552 -4.81 5.08 -65.55
C LEU A 552 -5.44 6.27 -66.30
N ASN A 553 -4.86 7.46 -66.16
CA ASN A 553 -5.42 8.67 -66.77
C ASN A 553 -4.89 8.93 -68.19
N PHE A 554 -3.63 8.58 -68.48
CA PHE A 554 -2.99 8.75 -69.80
C PHE A 554 -2.91 10.19 -70.32
N ASP A 555 -3.07 11.16 -69.42
CA ASP A 555 -3.11 12.59 -69.74
C ASP A 555 -1.70 13.23 -69.76
N ASN A 556 -0.67 12.50 -69.32
CA ASN A 556 0.69 13.00 -69.18
C ASN A 556 0.74 14.25 -68.27
N SER A 557 0.00 14.16 -67.16
CA SER A 557 -0.14 15.24 -66.19
C SER A 557 0.89 15.11 -65.06
N SER A 558 1.81 16.08 -64.96
CA SER A 558 2.80 16.12 -63.89
C SER A 558 2.19 16.32 -62.49
N LEU A 559 0.99 16.93 -62.40
CA LEU A 559 0.24 17.05 -61.15
C LEU A 559 -0.23 15.70 -60.61
N LEU A 560 -0.42 14.72 -61.49
CA LEU A 560 -0.79 13.34 -61.16
C LEU A 560 0.43 12.42 -61.05
N GLY A 561 1.64 12.96 -61.21
CA GLY A 561 2.89 12.18 -61.22
C GLY A 561 3.17 11.45 -62.54
N GLU A 562 2.39 11.70 -63.60
CA GLU A 562 2.62 11.13 -64.93
C GLU A 562 3.72 11.88 -65.70
N ASN A 563 4.35 11.21 -66.66
CA ASN A 563 5.27 11.78 -67.63
C ASN A 563 5.29 10.94 -68.93
N ASP A 564 6.10 11.34 -69.92
CA ASP A 564 6.24 10.64 -71.22
C ASP A 564 6.57 9.15 -71.10
N SER A 565 7.15 8.71 -69.99
CA SER A 565 7.58 7.33 -69.74
C SER A 565 6.77 6.63 -68.62
N TYR A 566 5.82 7.31 -67.98
CA TYR A 566 5.19 6.83 -66.75
C TYR A 566 3.75 7.30 -66.59
N VAL A 567 2.84 6.38 -66.29
CA VAL A 567 1.42 6.65 -66.04
C VAL A 567 1.02 6.11 -64.67
N VAL A 568 0.19 6.83 -63.94
CA VAL A 568 -0.09 6.56 -62.52
C VAL A 568 -1.45 5.88 -62.37
N ASP A 569 -1.48 4.82 -61.55
CA ASP A 569 -2.69 4.10 -61.18
C ASP A 569 -3.33 4.69 -59.92
N PHE A 570 -4.56 5.17 -60.08
CA PHE A 570 -5.34 5.78 -59.02
C PHE A 570 -6.22 4.79 -58.25
N SER A 571 -6.25 3.51 -58.64
CA SER A 571 -6.92 2.45 -57.87
C SER A 571 -6.25 2.21 -56.51
N SER A 572 -6.89 1.38 -55.66
CA SER A 572 -6.27 0.90 -54.42
C SER A 572 -5.08 -0.04 -54.69
N ARG A 573 -4.98 -0.65 -55.88
CA ARG A 573 -3.93 -1.60 -56.27
C ARG A 573 -2.61 -0.94 -56.69
N LYS A 574 -2.61 0.36 -57.02
CA LYS A 574 -1.42 1.20 -57.32
C LYS A 574 -0.45 0.60 -58.35
N GLY A 575 -0.97 -0.09 -59.36
CA GLY A 575 -0.22 -0.67 -60.48
C GLY A 575 0.18 0.38 -61.52
N ASN A 576 1.16 1.23 -61.23
CA ASN A 576 1.61 2.26 -62.16
C ASN A 576 2.18 1.65 -63.47
N GLY A 577 1.94 2.30 -64.61
CA GLY A 577 2.36 1.84 -65.92
C GLY A 577 3.65 2.49 -66.42
N SER A 578 4.56 1.70 -67.00
CA SER A 578 5.74 2.20 -67.72
C SER A 578 5.46 2.25 -69.23
N VAL A 579 5.63 3.41 -69.84
CA VAL A 579 5.40 3.60 -71.28
C VAL A 579 6.63 3.15 -72.06
N ILE A 580 6.44 2.23 -73.01
CA ILE A 580 7.49 1.66 -73.87
C ILE A 580 7.11 1.95 -75.32
N GLY A 581 7.88 2.81 -75.99
CA GLY A 581 7.76 3.09 -77.43
C GLY A 581 6.54 3.91 -77.89
N ALA A 582 5.48 4.01 -77.08
CA ALA A 582 4.35 4.90 -77.35
C ALA A 582 4.71 6.36 -77.04
N VAL A 583 4.15 7.31 -77.79
CA VAL A 583 4.43 8.75 -77.64
C VAL A 583 3.15 9.48 -77.30
N TRP A 584 3.18 10.35 -76.29
CA TRP A 584 2.00 11.15 -75.94
C TRP A 584 1.72 12.22 -77.00
N ASN A 585 0.45 12.30 -77.42
CA ASN A 585 -0.03 13.18 -78.47
C ASN A 585 -1.16 14.09 -77.94
N SER A 586 -0.90 15.39 -77.89
CA SER A 586 -1.84 16.41 -77.40
C SER A 586 -3.07 16.63 -78.28
N SER A 587 -3.11 16.07 -79.49
CA SER A 587 -4.24 16.20 -80.43
C SER A 587 -5.27 15.08 -80.29
N GLY A 588 -5.20 14.27 -79.22
CA GLY A 588 -6.15 13.21 -78.93
C GLY A 588 -7.59 13.72 -78.77
N LYS A 589 -8.57 12.84 -79.01
CA LYS A 589 -10.02 13.15 -79.00
C LYS A 589 -10.51 13.87 -77.73
N TYR A 590 -9.84 13.64 -76.60
CA TYR A 590 -10.18 14.21 -75.29
C TYR A 590 -9.07 15.11 -74.71
N GLY A 591 -8.22 15.71 -75.55
CA GLY A 591 -7.20 16.67 -75.13
C GLY A 591 -5.79 16.09 -74.94
N GLY A 592 -5.61 14.79 -75.20
CA GLY A 592 -4.33 14.10 -75.08
C GLY A 592 -4.49 12.59 -75.19
N GLY A 593 -3.38 11.85 -75.25
CA GLY A 593 -3.34 10.39 -75.18
C GLY A 593 -2.08 9.80 -75.80
N PHE A 594 -1.69 8.59 -75.40
CA PHE A 594 -0.53 7.90 -75.98
C PHE A 594 -0.87 7.28 -77.34
N GLU A 595 -0.05 7.59 -78.35
CA GLU A 595 -0.13 7.05 -79.71
C GLU A 595 0.73 5.78 -79.82
N PHE A 596 0.10 4.69 -80.27
CA PHE A 596 0.74 3.39 -80.49
C PHE A 596 0.86 3.15 -81.99
N ASN A 597 2.09 3.18 -82.52
CA ASN A 597 2.38 3.06 -83.96
C ASN A 597 2.36 1.61 -84.48
N GLY A 598 2.00 0.64 -83.63
CA GLY A 598 1.88 -0.78 -83.98
C GLY A 598 3.19 -1.58 -83.96
N VAL A 599 4.35 -0.99 -83.60
CA VAL A 599 5.64 -1.69 -83.53
C VAL A 599 6.26 -1.55 -82.14
N ASN A 600 6.28 -2.63 -81.35
CA ASN A 600 6.88 -2.68 -80.01
C ASN A 600 6.44 -1.51 -79.09
N ASN A 601 5.17 -1.11 -79.16
CA ASN A 601 4.60 -0.06 -78.30
C ASN A 601 3.69 -0.70 -77.26
N SER A 602 3.91 -0.40 -75.99
CA SER A 602 3.08 -0.88 -74.88
C SER A 602 3.16 0.06 -73.69
N ILE A 603 2.09 0.16 -72.91
CA ILE A 603 2.19 0.64 -71.53
C ILE A 603 2.20 -0.61 -70.66
N ASN A 604 3.37 -0.93 -70.10
CA ASN A 604 3.51 -2.10 -69.27
C ASN A 604 3.12 -1.75 -67.84
N VAL A 605 1.94 -2.22 -67.46
CA VAL A 605 1.44 -2.16 -66.10
C VAL A 605 2.02 -3.36 -65.39
N ASN A 606 3.16 -3.18 -64.71
CA ASN A 606 3.69 -4.22 -63.84
C ASN A 606 2.71 -4.33 -62.67
N GLN A 607 1.68 -5.18 -62.82
CA GLN A 607 0.92 -5.63 -61.66
C GLN A 607 1.89 -6.46 -60.81
N ASN A 608 2.55 -5.82 -59.85
CA ASN A 608 2.86 -6.52 -58.62
C ASN A 608 1.49 -6.84 -58.01
N LEU A 609 0.89 -7.97 -58.42
CA LEU A 609 -0.37 -8.47 -57.87
C LEU A 609 -0.26 -8.44 -56.34
N GLN A 610 -0.99 -7.51 -55.73
CA GLN A 610 -1.15 -7.48 -54.28
C GLN A 610 -2.10 -8.61 -53.88
N CYS A 611 -1.82 -9.17 -52.71
CA CYS A 611 -2.53 -10.33 -52.18
C CYS A 611 -4.02 -10.08 -51.96
N PRO A 612 -4.84 -11.15 -51.94
CA PRO A 612 -6.25 -11.06 -51.57
C PRO A 612 -6.46 -10.31 -50.25
N GLU A 613 -7.65 -9.73 -50.08
CA GLU A 613 -8.01 -9.02 -48.84
C GLU A 613 -7.76 -9.89 -47.60
N GLY A 614 -7.13 -9.31 -46.58
CA GLY A 614 -6.71 -10.03 -45.37
C GLY A 614 -5.38 -10.79 -45.49
N MET A 615 -4.70 -10.74 -46.64
CA MET A 615 -3.36 -11.31 -46.84
C MET A 615 -2.28 -10.24 -47.06
N VAL A 616 -1.02 -10.64 -46.88
CA VAL A 616 0.19 -9.82 -47.00
C VAL A 616 1.08 -10.42 -48.09
N TYR A 617 1.63 -9.57 -48.96
CA TYR A 617 2.59 -10.00 -49.99
C TYR A 617 3.98 -10.20 -49.39
N ILE A 618 4.53 -11.38 -49.65
CA ILE A 618 5.84 -11.79 -49.19
C ILE A 618 6.75 -11.92 -50.40
N ASN A 619 7.69 -10.98 -50.55
CA ASN A 619 8.62 -10.93 -51.68
C ASN A 619 9.82 -11.90 -51.52
N LYS A 620 9.54 -13.16 -51.18
CA LYS A 620 10.51 -14.25 -51.02
C LYS A 620 9.93 -15.49 -51.67
N LEU A 621 10.77 -16.50 -51.95
CA LEU A 621 10.34 -17.76 -52.58
C LEU A 621 9.57 -17.53 -53.90
N ASN A 622 10.02 -16.55 -54.69
CA ASN A 622 9.36 -16.09 -55.94
C ASN A 622 8.01 -15.36 -55.78
N GLY A 623 7.66 -14.93 -54.56
CA GLY A 623 6.46 -14.13 -54.31
C GLY A 623 5.26 -15.00 -53.95
N PHE A 624 4.68 -14.76 -52.78
CA PHE A 624 3.44 -15.43 -52.35
C PHE A 624 2.64 -14.54 -51.39
N CYS A 625 1.43 -14.98 -51.10
CA CYS A 625 0.51 -14.31 -50.18
C CYS A 625 0.32 -15.14 -48.93
N ILE A 626 0.35 -14.50 -47.76
CA ILE A 626 0.07 -15.15 -46.48
C ILE A 626 -1.00 -14.38 -45.72
N ASP A 627 -1.87 -15.10 -45.01
CA ASP A 627 -2.83 -14.49 -44.10
C ASP A 627 -2.14 -13.55 -43.09
N LYS A 628 -2.66 -12.32 -43.01
CA LYS A 628 -2.19 -11.26 -42.11
C LYS A 628 -2.31 -11.65 -40.64
N TYR A 629 -3.32 -12.43 -40.28
CA TYR A 629 -3.60 -12.90 -38.93
C TYR A 629 -3.76 -14.43 -38.92
N GLU A 630 -3.68 -15.05 -37.73
CA GLU A 630 -4.01 -16.47 -37.56
C GLU A 630 -5.46 -16.75 -37.98
N ALA A 631 -5.74 -17.96 -38.45
CA ALA A 631 -7.05 -18.32 -38.99
C ALA A 631 -8.15 -18.21 -37.92
N SER A 632 -9.25 -17.55 -38.29
CA SER A 632 -10.53 -17.54 -37.57
C SER A 632 -11.55 -18.42 -38.31
N PRO A 633 -12.48 -19.08 -37.59
CA PRO A 633 -13.48 -19.95 -38.19
C PRO A 633 -14.65 -19.17 -38.83
N TYR A 634 -14.92 -19.41 -40.12
CA TYR A 634 -16.09 -18.88 -40.85
C TYR A 634 -16.95 -20.01 -41.41
N ASN A 635 -18.28 -19.82 -41.48
CA ASN A 635 -19.21 -20.73 -42.18
C ASN A 635 -19.62 -20.17 -43.56
N ALA A 636 -20.37 -20.94 -44.34
CA ALA A 636 -20.85 -20.56 -45.67
C ALA A 636 -21.70 -19.28 -45.71
N ASP A 637 -22.20 -18.81 -44.55
CA ASP A 637 -23.03 -17.60 -44.40
C ASP A 637 -22.25 -16.39 -43.80
N ASP A 638 -20.92 -16.46 -43.67
CA ASP A 638 -20.04 -15.41 -43.12
C ASP A 638 -20.42 -14.90 -41.69
N SER A 639 -21.22 -15.65 -40.94
CA SER A 639 -21.65 -15.25 -39.60
C SER A 639 -20.56 -15.47 -38.54
N GLU A 640 -19.93 -14.37 -38.11
CA GLU A 640 -18.91 -14.35 -37.07
C GLU A 640 -19.52 -14.62 -35.68
N ASN A 641 -19.46 -15.85 -35.18
CA ASN A 641 -19.66 -16.07 -33.73
C ASN A 641 -18.34 -15.70 -33.01
N ASN A 642 -18.38 -14.93 -31.92
CA ASN A 642 -17.17 -14.38 -31.26
C ASN A 642 -16.96 -14.95 -29.84
N SER A 643 -17.43 -16.17 -29.57
CA SER A 643 -17.40 -16.77 -28.22
C SER A 643 -16.49 -17.99 -28.14
N TRP A 644 -15.50 -17.96 -27.22
CA TRP A 644 -14.58 -19.08 -26.96
C TRP A 644 -15.26 -20.40 -26.62
N THR A 645 -16.40 -20.35 -25.93
CA THR A 645 -17.19 -21.54 -25.56
C THR A 645 -17.69 -22.35 -26.76
N TYR A 646 -17.59 -21.81 -27.97
CA TYR A 646 -18.05 -22.42 -29.20
C TYR A 646 -16.92 -23.05 -30.04
N TYR A 647 -15.68 -22.53 -29.96
CA TYR A 647 -14.57 -22.87 -30.87
C TYR A 647 -13.48 -23.76 -30.26
N ASN A 648 -13.79 -24.48 -29.19
CA ASN A 648 -12.81 -25.17 -28.35
C ASN A 648 -12.95 -26.70 -28.39
N SER A 649 -13.44 -27.30 -29.49
CA SER A 649 -13.56 -28.75 -29.60
C SER A 649 -13.34 -29.26 -31.02
N THR A 650 -12.81 -30.48 -31.13
CA THR A 650 -12.67 -31.18 -32.42
C THR A 650 -14.03 -31.43 -33.08
N THR A 651 -15.08 -31.66 -32.30
CA THR A 651 -16.45 -31.84 -32.79
C THR A 651 -16.97 -30.60 -33.52
N PHE A 652 -16.72 -29.41 -32.97
CA PHE A 652 -17.06 -28.15 -33.62
C PHE A 652 -16.38 -28.03 -34.98
N THR A 653 -15.06 -28.24 -35.02
CA THR A 653 -14.28 -28.14 -36.27
C THR A 653 -14.78 -29.12 -37.33
N ASN A 654 -15.10 -30.36 -36.95
CA ASN A 654 -15.65 -31.36 -37.87
C ASN A 654 -16.99 -30.92 -38.48
N ASN A 655 -17.90 -30.39 -37.64
CA ASN A 655 -19.20 -29.92 -38.11
C ASN A 655 -19.04 -28.70 -39.02
N LEU A 656 -18.22 -27.72 -38.63
CA LEU A 656 -18.00 -26.51 -39.41
C LEU A 656 -17.41 -26.82 -40.80
N LEU A 657 -16.42 -27.72 -40.87
CA LEU A 657 -15.83 -28.11 -42.16
C LEU A 657 -16.82 -28.90 -43.03
N ALA A 658 -17.68 -29.73 -42.42
CA ALA A 658 -18.76 -30.42 -43.15
C ALA A 658 -19.77 -29.43 -43.76
N ASP A 659 -19.98 -28.28 -43.12
CA ASP A 659 -20.87 -27.21 -43.58
C ASP A 659 -20.17 -26.21 -44.53
N GLY A 660 -18.97 -26.54 -45.04
CA GLY A 660 -18.22 -25.70 -45.97
C GLY A 660 -17.47 -24.54 -45.30
N GLY A 661 -17.22 -24.61 -44.00
CA GLY A 661 -16.49 -23.59 -43.29
C GLY A 661 -15.06 -23.40 -43.78
N LYS A 662 -14.60 -22.16 -43.76
CA LYS A 662 -13.35 -21.69 -44.39
C LYS A 662 -12.50 -20.91 -43.40
N ALA A 663 -11.19 -20.85 -43.66
CA ALA A 663 -10.26 -20.04 -42.87
C ALA A 663 -10.36 -18.56 -43.24
N GLY A 664 -10.55 -17.68 -42.26
CA GLY A 664 -10.51 -16.22 -42.45
C GLY A 664 -9.36 -15.56 -41.71
N SER A 665 -8.80 -14.50 -42.29
CA SER A 665 -7.74 -13.68 -41.70
C SER A 665 -8.29 -12.31 -41.32
N VAL A 666 -8.74 -12.17 -40.08
CA VAL A 666 -9.50 -11.00 -39.62
C VAL A 666 -8.99 -10.50 -38.27
N PHE A 667 -8.92 -9.18 -38.10
CA PHE A 667 -8.44 -8.53 -36.88
C PHE A 667 -9.43 -8.69 -35.71
N ASN A 668 -8.90 -8.91 -34.51
CA ASN A 668 -9.61 -8.95 -33.24
C ASN A 668 -10.73 -10.02 -33.17
N LYS A 669 -10.43 -11.22 -33.65
CA LYS A 669 -11.31 -12.40 -33.67
C LYS A 669 -10.74 -13.56 -32.87
N THR A 670 -11.62 -14.52 -32.57
CA THR A 670 -11.27 -15.78 -31.90
C THR A 670 -10.45 -16.64 -32.85
N VAL A 671 -9.25 -17.00 -32.42
CA VAL A 671 -8.35 -17.89 -33.16
C VAL A 671 -8.93 -19.30 -33.26
N TRP A 672 -8.81 -19.94 -34.43
CA TRP A 672 -9.30 -21.29 -34.67
C TRP A 672 -8.32 -22.35 -34.14
N VAL A 673 -8.69 -22.96 -33.01
CA VAL A 673 -7.92 -24.03 -32.33
C VAL A 673 -8.67 -25.36 -32.33
N TYR A 674 -8.10 -26.42 -31.74
CA TYR A 674 -8.60 -27.80 -31.84
C TYR A 674 -8.73 -28.33 -33.27
N VAL A 675 -7.88 -27.82 -34.15
CA VAL A 675 -7.71 -28.27 -35.54
C VAL A 675 -6.55 -29.25 -35.62
N ASN A 676 -6.70 -30.31 -36.40
CA ASN A 676 -5.58 -31.15 -36.81
C ASN A 676 -5.06 -30.66 -38.18
N GLN A 677 -3.92 -31.16 -38.64
CA GLN A 677 -3.30 -30.68 -39.88
C GLN A 677 -4.20 -30.90 -41.12
N SER A 678 -5.00 -31.96 -41.13
CA SER A 678 -5.95 -32.20 -42.22
C SER A 678 -7.12 -31.21 -42.20
N HIS A 679 -7.60 -30.82 -41.02
CA HIS A 679 -8.63 -29.79 -40.86
C HIS A 679 -8.13 -28.44 -41.36
N ALA A 680 -6.88 -28.08 -41.03
CA ALA A 680 -6.25 -26.85 -41.49
C ALA A 680 -6.14 -26.80 -43.03
N ARG A 681 -5.74 -27.91 -43.68
CA ARG A 681 -5.74 -28.02 -45.14
C ARG A 681 -7.13 -27.79 -45.75
N ILE A 682 -8.14 -28.52 -45.27
CA ILE A 682 -9.51 -28.41 -45.78
C ILE A 682 -10.06 -26.98 -45.58
N ALA A 683 -9.79 -26.36 -44.43
CA ALA A 683 -10.22 -25.00 -44.15
C ALA A 683 -9.59 -23.96 -45.09
N CYS A 684 -8.29 -24.11 -45.41
CA CYS A 684 -7.60 -23.27 -46.38
C CYS A 684 -8.13 -23.51 -47.80
N GLU A 685 -8.32 -24.76 -48.19
CA GLU A 685 -8.87 -25.13 -49.51
C GLU A 685 -10.28 -24.53 -49.71
N ASN A 686 -11.14 -24.60 -48.69
CA ASN A 686 -12.46 -23.96 -48.69
C ASN A 686 -12.37 -22.42 -48.80
N ALA A 687 -11.25 -21.81 -48.42
CA ALA A 687 -10.97 -20.38 -48.57
C ALA A 687 -10.30 -20.03 -49.91
N GLY A 688 -10.09 -21.00 -50.81
CA GLY A 688 -9.34 -20.80 -52.06
C GLY A 688 -7.83 -20.64 -51.87
N LYS A 689 -7.29 -21.17 -50.77
CA LYS A 689 -5.89 -21.05 -50.33
C LYS A 689 -5.30 -22.43 -50.06
N HIS A 690 -4.01 -22.52 -49.75
CA HIS A 690 -3.37 -23.72 -49.21
C HIS A 690 -2.89 -23.50 -47.78
N LEU A 691 -2.74 -24.57 -47.01
CA LEU A 691 -2.04 -24.50 -45.72
C LEU A 691 -0.59 -24.12 -46.00
N CYS A 692 -0.08 -23.06 -45.36
CA CYS A 692 1.27 -22.59 -45.60
C CYS A 692 2.30 -23.72 -45.45
N THR A 693 3.20 -23.80 -46.41
CA THR A 693 4.42 -24.61 -46.29
C THR A 693 5.31 -24.04 -45.18
N ASP A 694 6.16 -24.88 -44.63
CA ASP A 694 7.17 -24.51 -43.64
C ASP A 694 8.10 -23.41 -44.16
N GLU A 695 8.45 -23.49 -45.45
CA GLU A 695 9.26 -22.48 -46.13
C GLU A 695 8.52 -21.15 -46.27
N GLU A 696 7.25 -21.17 -46.69
CA GLU A 696 6.41 -19.96 -46.77
C GLU A 696 6.22 -19.32 -45.39
N TRP A 697 5.91 -20.12 -44.36
CA TRP A 697 5.73 -19.61 -43.00
C TRP A 697 7.01 -18.93 -42.50
N LEU A 698 8.16 -19.58 -42.66
CA LEU A 698 9.45 -19.03 -42.22
C LEU A 698 9.85 -17.78 -43.02
N ALA A 699 9.58 -17.77 -44.33
CA ALA A 699 9.82 -16.60 -45.18
C ALA A 699 8.97 -15.40 -44.73
N ALA A 700 7.72 -15.63 -44.31
CA ALA A 700 6.86 -14.59 -43.77
C ALA A 700 7.28 -14.15 -42.35
N ALA A 701 7.86 -15.05 -41.55
CA ALA A 701 8.24 -14.77 -40.17
C ALA A 701 9.44 -13.82 -40.05
N ASN A 702 10.37 -13.77 -41.03
CA ASN A 702 11.47 -12.79 -41.07
C ASN A 702 12.29 -12.79 -42.38
N LEU A 703 12.44 -11.64 -43.09
CA LEU A 703 13.69 -11.29 -43.81
C LEU A 703 13.86 -9.77 -44.01
N ALA A 704 14.84 -9.18 -43.35
CA ALA A 704 15.57 -7.99 -43.82
C ALA A 704 16.94 -7.82 -43.13
N GLY A 705 17.59 -8.91 -42.71
CA GLY A 705 18.88 -8.83 -42.00
C GLY A 705 18.84 -8.05 -40.68
N ASN A 706 17.65 -7.70 -40.18
CA ASN A 706 17.45 -7.04 -38.90
C ASN A 706 16.82 -8.02 -37.93
N TYR A 707 17.49 -8.12 -36.80
CA TYR A 707 17.21 -8.99 -35.69
C TYR A 707 15.94 -8.53 -34.96
N TYR A 708 15.10 -9.47 -34.52
CA TYR A 708 14.27 -9.16 -33.37
C TYR A 708 15.21 -9.16 -32.18
N ASN A 709 15.45 -8.00 -31.56
CA ASN A 709 16.08 -7.97 -30.25
C ASN A 709 15.10 -8.58 -29.24
N LEU A 710 14.90 -9.90 -29.26
CA LEU A 710 14.11 -10.60 -28.26
C LEU A 710 14.98 -10.63 -26.99
N PRO A 711 14.62 -9.89 -25.92
CA PRO A 711 15.37 -9.97 -24.69
C PRO A 711 15.39 -11.42 -24.20
N VAL A 712 16.51 -11.83 -23.60
CA VAL A 712 16.77 -13.20 -23.10
C VAL A 712 15.71 -13.68 -22.09
N THR A 713 14.89 -12.76 -21.61
CA THR A 713 13.70 -12.97 -20.79
C THR A 713 12.49 -12.27 -21.43
N LEU A 714 11.70 -12.99 -22.24
CA LEU A 714 10.38 -12.55 -22.67
C LEU A 714 9.39 -12.74 -21.51
N SER A 715 9.43 -11.84 -20.54
CA SER A 715 8.36 -11.66 -19.55
C SER A 715 7.42 -10.56 -20.06
N ALA A 716 6.10 -10.69 -19.86
CA ALA A 716 5.17 -9.62 -20.25
C ALA A 716 5.47 -8.27 -19.55
N SER A 717 6.31 -8.27 -18.49
CA SER A 717 6.82 -7.06 -17.83
C SER A 717 7.93 -6.30 -18.58
N SER A 718 8.49 -6.86 -19.65
CA SER A 718 9.69 -6.32 -20.33
C SER A 718 9.40 -5.41 -21.54
N GLY A 719 8.14 -5.04 -21.79
CA GLY A 719 7.77 -4.04 -22.81
C GLY A 719 7.81 -4.53 -24.26
N TYR A 720 8.33 -5.73 -24.54
CA TYR A 720 8.14 -6.47 -25.79
C TYR A 720 6.84 -7.24 -25.72
N GLY A 721 5.75 -6.62 -26.17
CA GLY A 721 4.41 -7.20 -26.08
C GLY A 721 4.18 -8.27 -27.13
N CYS A 722 4.73 -9.49 -26.99
CA CYS A 722 4.25 -10.70 -27.66
C CYS A 722 3.47 -11.59 -26.71
N VAL A 723 2.56 -12.41 -27.22
CA VAL A 723 1.77 -13.35 -26.42
C VAL A 723 2.59 -14.60 -26.14
N VAL A 724 3.53 -14.52 -25.21
CA VAL A 724 4.40 -15.66 -24.85
C VAL A 724 4.32 -16.02 -23.37
N ASP A 725 3.60 -15.22 -22.57
CA ASP A 725 3.20 -15.50 -21.20
C ASP A 725 1.84 -14.86 -20.87
N SER A 726 0.77 -15.66 -20.95
CA SER A 726 -0.59 -15.19 -20.62
C SER A 726 -0.79 -14.91 -19.12
N ASN A 727 -0.02 -15.54 -18.22
CA ASN A 727 -0.14 -15.31 -16.78
C ASN A 727 0.35 -13.90 -16.41
N SER A 728 1.43 -13.44 -17.03
CA SER A 728 1.91 -12.07 -16.85
C SER A 728 0.97 -11.04 -17.49
N TYR A 729 0.30 -11.37 -18.61
CA TYR A 729 -0.77 -10.54 -19.20
C TYR A 729 -2.00 -10.41 -18.26
N CYS A 730 -2.37 -11.49 -17.58
CA CYS A 730 -3.50 -11.54 -16.64
C CYS A 730 -3.17 -11.08 -15.22
N ALA A 731 -1.89 -11.03 -14.83
CA ALA A 731 -1.46 -10.42 -13.57
C ALA A 731 -1.45 -8.88 -13.65
N LEU A 732 -1.26 -8.33 -14.85
CA LEU A 732 -1.25 -6.89 -15.14
C LEU A 732 -2.64 -6.32 -15.49
N ASN A 733 -3.64 -7.17 -15.72
CA ASN A 733 -5.02 -6.79 -16.01
C ASN A 733 -5.97 -7.59 -15.09
N SER A 734 -6.82 -6.92 -14.31
CA SER A 734 -7.66 -7.48 -13.23
C SER A 734 -8.25 -8.89 -13.48
N PRO A 735 -8.46 -9.72 -12.44
CA PRO A 735 -9.09 -11.04 -12.58
C PRO A 735 -10.49 -10.89 -13.19
N GLY A 736 -10.65 -11.23 -14.47
CA GLY A 736 -11.87 -11.02 -15.26
C GLY A 736 -11.74 -10.15 -16.52
N ALA A 737 -10.54 -9.63 -16.83
CA ALA A 737 -10.32 -8.55 -17.80
C ALA A 737 -10.31 -8.89 -19.31
N GLY A 738 -10.77 -10.07 -19.76
CA GLY A 738 -10.96 -10.32 -21.19
C GLY A 738 -10.68 -11.74 -21.67
N TYR A 739 -10.81 -11.92 -22.98
CA TYR A 739 -10.71 -13.19 -23.71
C TYR A 739 -9.44 -13.98 -23.31
N ALA A 740 -8.26 -13.37 -23.32
CA ALA A 740 -7.00 -14.07 -23.02
C ALA A 740 -6.91 -14.69 -21.62
N CYS A 741 -7.53 -14.10 -20.60
CA CYS A 741 -7.50 -14.63 -19.23
C CYS A 741 -8.47 -15.78 -18.98
N GLN A 742 -9.39 -16.03 -19.92
CA GLN A 742 -10.33 -17.14 -19.87
C GLN A 742 -9.89 -18.32 -20.75
N THR A 743 -9.08 -18.06 -21.78
CA THR A 743 -8.78 -18.99 -22.87
C THR A 743 -7.31 -19.39 -22.95
N GLY A 744 -6.41 -18.59 -22.37
CA GLY A 744 -4.96 -18.68 -22.56
C GLY A 744 -4.46 -18.00 -23.85
N VAL A 745 -5.33 -17.74 -24.84
CA VAL A 745 -4.98 -17.19 -26.16
C VAL A 745 -5.59 -15.80 -26.37
N ASN A 746 -4.87 -14.91 -27.05
CA ASN A 746 -5.38 -13.59 -27.43
C ASN A 746 -6.20 -13.65 -28.72
N LYS A 747 -6.95 -12.58 -28.99
CA LYS A 747 -7.64 -12.41 -30.26
C LYS A 747 -6.63 -12.08 -31.35
N THR A 748 -6.90 -12.52 -32.58
CA THR A 748 -6.04 -12.28 -33.74
C THR A 748 -5.61 -10.80 -33.85
N GLY A 749 -4.33 -10.54 -34.01
CA GLY A 749 -3.79 -9.19 -34.19
C GLY A 749 -3.93 -8.23 -33.01
N SER A 750 -4.50 -8.64 -31.86
CA SER A 750 -4.74 -7.75 -30.72
C SER A 750 -3.46 -7.22 -30.07
N ILE A 751 -2.31 -7.75 -30.47
CA ILE A 751 -1.00 -7.43 -29.94
C ILE A 751 -0.11 -6.91 -31.09
N THR A 752 0.12 -5.60 -31.10
CA THR A 752 0.67 -4.87 -32.26
C THR A 752 2.19 -4.89 -32.38
N LYS A 753 2.90 -5.54 -31.46
CA LYS A 753 4.37 -5.52 -31.41
C LYS A 753 5.04 -6.75 -32.02
N CYS A 754 4.28 -7.77 -32.43
CA CYS A 754 4.80 -9.07 -32.91
C CYS A 754 4.36 -9.29 -34.34
N VAL A 755 4.81 -8.35 -35.16
CA VAL A 755 4.45 -8.22 -36.57
C VAL A 755 5.72 -8.38 -37.39
N SER A 756 5.65 -9.15 -38.48
CA SER A 756 6.74 -9.26 -39.46
C SER A 756 7.01 -7.92 -40.14
N ALA A 757 8.18 -7.79 -40.78
CA ALA A 757 8.53 -6.58 -41.53
C ALA A 757 7.52 -6.27 -42.64
N GLU A 758 6.89 -7.31 -43.19
CA GLU A 758 5.87 -7.23 -44.22
C GLU A 758 4.46 -7.00 -43.67
N GLY A 759 4.26 -7.05 -42.34
CA GLY A 759 2.98 -6.72 -41.71
C GLY A 759 2.14 -7.93 -41.27
N VAL A 760 2.76 -9.11 -41.09
CA VAL A 760 2.08 -10.34 -40.65
C VAL A 760 2.10 -10.44 -39.14
N TYR A 761 0.93 -10.52 -38.50
CA TYR A 761 0.78 -10.50 -37.05
C TYR A 761 0.95 -11.89 -36.43
N ASP A 762 1.31 -11.88 -35.14
CA ASP A 762 1.36 -13.04 -34.26
C ASP A 762 2.31 -14.14 -34.77
N MET A 763 3.37 -13.77 -35.50
CA MET A 763 4.41 -14.72 -35.96
C MET A 763 5.28 -15.27 -34.81
N THR A 764 5.00 -14.88 -33.56
CA THR A 764 5.68 -15.32 -32.35
C THR A 764 4.70 -15.34 -31.19
N GLY A 765 4.52 -16.54 -30.61
CA GLY A 765 3.58 -16.75 -29.52
C GLY A 765 2.13 -16.87 -29.97
N ASN A 766 1.20 -16.58 -29.07
CA ASN A 766 -0.24 -16.82 -29.16
C ASN A 766 -0.59 -18.31 -29.29
N ILE A 767 -0.47 -18.91 -30.47
CA ILE A 767 -0.69 -20.34 -30.69
C ILE A 767 0.37 -20.96 -31.61
N TRP A 768 0.59 -22.27 -31.47
CA TRP A 768 1.34 -23.02 -32.46
C TRP A 768 0.59 -23.08 -33.78
N GLU A 769 1.31 -23.00 -34.89
CA GLU A 769 0.69 -23.05 -36.21
C GLU A 769 1.09 -24.28 -37.01
N TRP A 770 0.10 -25.00 -37.53
CA TRP A 770 0.31 -26.04 -38.51
C TRP A 770 0.92 -25.47 -39.79
N THR A 771 1.97 -26.12 -40.26
CA THR A 771 2.45 -26.01 -41.64
C THR A 771 2.08 -27.28 -42.42
N ASN A 772 2.26 -27.27 -43.73
CA ASN A 772 1.76 -28.32 -44.62
C ASN A 772 2.55 -29.65 -44.50
N GLU A 773 3.80 -29.59 -44.02
CA GLU A 773 4.77 -30.67 -44.08
C GLU A 773 4.59 -31.70 -42.97
N THR A 774 5.08 -32.91 -43.26
CA THR A 774 5.42 -33.89 -42.22
C THR A 774 6.86 -34.31 -42.38
N VAL A 775 7.56 -34.52 -41.27
CA VAL A 775 8.94 -34.99 -41.26
C VAL A 775 8.97 -36.52 -41.27
N GLY A 776 9.86 -37.08 -42.08
CA GLY A 776 10.14 -38.52 -42.14
C GLY A 776 11.24 -38.97 -41.18
N TYR A 777 12.18 -38.07 -40.90
CA TYR A 777 13.38 -38.35 -40.13
C TYR A 777 13.89 -37.05 -39.50
N THR A 778 14.22 -37.10 -38.21
CA THR A 778 14.83 -35.96 -37.50
C THR A 778 16.24 -36.35 -37.09
N ASN A 779 17.24 -35.65 -37.64
CA ASN A 779 18.62 -35.81 -37.22
C ASN A 779 18.86 -34.94 -35.97
N PRO A 780 19.23 -35.51 -34.82
CA PRO A 780 19.45 -34.71 -33.64
C PRO A 780 20.64 -33.76 -33.78
N CYS A 781 20.61 -32.68 -32.97
CA CYS A 781 21.69 -31.71 -32.89
C CYS A 781 23.06 -32.38 -32.62
N PRO A 782 24.19 -31.75 -33.00
CA PRO A 782 25.52 -32.22 -32.64
C PRO A 782 25.62 -32.48 -31.13
N GLY A 783 25.87 -33.72 -30.69
CA GLY A 783 25.93 -34.09 -29.28
C GLY A 783 24.65 -34.72 -28.69
N GLY A 784 23.60 -34.93 -29.49
CA GLY A 784 22.41 -35.70 -29.08
C GLY A 784 21.38 -34.94 -28.25
N ALA A 785 21.38 -33.61 -28.29
CA ALA A 785 20.40 -32.78 -27.58
C ALA A 785 18.98 -32.91 -28.16
N THR A 786 17.98 -32.71 -27.30
CA THR A 786 16.53 -32.76 -27.64
C THR A 786 15.99 -31.46 -28.25
N SER A 787 16.84 -30.44 -28.39
CA SER A 787 16.54 -29.19 -29.07
C SER A 787 17.80 -28.60 -29.71
N CYS A 788 17.60 -27.87 -30.80
CA CYS A 788 18.65 -27.12 -31.50
C CYS A 788 18.36 -25.63 -31.52
N TYR A 789 19.41 -24.82 -31.44
CA TYR A 789 19.35 -23.37 -31.60
C TYR A 789 20.07 -22.96 -32.88
N TRP A 790 19.47 -22.04 -33.66
CA TRP A 790 20.11 -21.45 -34.82
C TRP A 790 21.00 -20.28 -34.40
N ASN A 791 22.30 -20.34 -34.67
CA ASN A 791 23.24 -19.27 -34.30
C ASN A 791 23.50 -18.25 -35.43
N GLY A 792 22.70 -18.28 -36.49
CA GLY A 792 22.92 -17.48 -37.71
C GLY A 792 23.64 -18.21 -38.85
N THR A 793 24.31 -19.33 -38.58
CA THR A 793 25.03 -20.11 -39.61
C THR A 793 24.88 -21.64 -39.47
N ILE A 794 24.79 -22.17 -38.25
CA ILE A 794 24.64 -23.61 -37.97
C ILE A 794 23.71 -23.84 -36.78
N PHE A 795 23.14 -25.05 -36.70
CA PHE A 795 22.42 -25.51 -35.51
C PHE A 795 23.41 -25.97 -34.42
N THR A 796 23.21 -25.52 -33.18
CA THR A 796 24.13 -25.80 -32.05
C THR A 796 23.39 -26.20 -30.77
N THR A 797 24.10 -26.85 -29.84
CA THR A 797 23.59 -27.25 -28.52
C THR A 797 24.04 -26.30 -27.42
N SER A 798 23.07 -25.79 -26.65
CA SER A 798 23.19 -25.24 -25.28
C SER A 798 24.52 -24.56 -24.90
N GLY A 799 24.90 -23.52 -25.64
CA GLY A 799 26.04 -22.64 -25.33
C GLY A 799 25.96 -21.23 -25.92
N ALA A 800 24.95 -20.94 -26.75
CA ALA A 800 24.70 -19.64 -27.37
C ALA A 800 23.31 -19.07 -27.01
N ALA A 801 22.71 -19.54 -25.91
CA ALA A 801 21.50 -18.93 -25.34
C ALA A 801 21.88 -17.54 -24.82
N GLY A 802 21.58 -16.49 -25.59
CA GLY A 802 21.91 -15.12 -25.18
C GLY A 802 22.42 -14.18 -26.27
N THR A 803 22.43 -14.54 -27.55
CA THR A 803 22.50 -13.48 -28.56
C THR A 803 21.18 -12.72 -28.53
N ALA A 804 21.20 -11.42 -28.22
CA ALA A 804 20.01 -10.54 -28.19
C ALA A 804 19.12 -10.67 -29.45
N THR A 805 19.74 -11.14 -30.52
CA THR A 805 19.28 -11.29 -31.89
C THR A 805 18.14 -12.30 -32.18
N TYR A 806 18.03 -13.42 -31.46
CA TYR A 806 17.01 -14.47 -31.73
C TYR A 806 16.33 -15.04 -30.48
N GLY A 807 16.64 -14.54 -29.27
CA GLY A 807 16.06 -15.06 -28.02
C GLY A 807 16.53 -16.49 -27.69
N ASN A 808 15.69 -17.25 -26.95
CA ASN A 808 15.93 -18.67 -26.64
C ASN A 808 15.08 -19.60 -27.54
N ASP A 809 14.74 -19.18 -28.77
CA ASP A 809 13.91 -20.00 -29.66
C ASP A 809 14.68 -21.24 -30.19
N ALA A 810 14.00 -22.38 -30.21
CA ALA A 810 14.63 -23.65 -30.52
C ALA A 810 13.74 -24.53 -31.41
N THR A 811 14.39 -25.38 -32.21
CA THR A 811 13.72 -26.48 -32.89
C THR A 811 13.76 -27.72 -31.99
N TYR A 812 12.59 -28.19 -31.55
CA TYR A 812 12.43 -29.33 -30.67
C TYR A 812 12.14 -30.59 -31.48
N PHE A 813 12.93 -31.64 -31.28
CA PHE A 813 12.76 -32.93 -31.95
C PHE A 813 13.17 -34.08 -31.03
N SER A 814 12.62 -35.26 -31.30
CA SER A 814 13.15 -36.51 -30.76
C SER A 814 14.20 -37.06 -31.72
N ALA A 815 15.30 -37.62 -31.23
CA ALA A 815 16.31 -38.26 -32.10
C ALA A 815 15.72 -39.51 -32.78
N GLY A 816 15.85 -39.63 -34.12
CA GLY A 816 15.52 -40.85 -34.86
C GLY A 816 14.51 -40.70 -36.00
N THR A 817 14.11 -41.82 -36.60
CA THR A 817 13.10 -41.86 -37.66
C THR A 817 11.71 -41.62 -37.06
N ASN A 818 11.27 -40.36 -37.11
CA ASN A 818 9.95 -39.93 -36.64
C ASN A 818 9.01 -39.72 -37.83
N THR A 819 8.74 -40.79 -38.58
CA THR A 819 7.83 -40.73 -39.73
C THR A 819 6.44 -40.26 -39.31
N GLY A 820 5.92 -39.25 -40.02
CA GLY A 820 4.55 -38.78 -39.83
C GLY A 820 4.39 -37.83 -38.65
N LYS A 821 5.41 -37.07 -38.29
CA LYS A 821 5.27 -35.91 -37.40
C LYS A 821 5.06 -34.65 -38.22
N ALA A 822 4.14 -33.80 -37.81
CA ALA A 822 3.87 -32.52 -38.48
C ALA A 822 4.77 -31.42 -37.91
N VAL A 823 4.99 -30.38 -38.70
CA VAL A 823 5.83 -29.24 -38.32
C VAL A 823 4.93 -28.13 -37.76
N LEU A 824 5.19 -27.72 -36.52
CA LEU A 824 4.53 -26.61 -35.84
C LEU A 824 5.49 -25.44 -35.68
N ARG A 825 5.04 -24.20 -35.91
CA ARG A 825 5.87 -22.99 -35.89
C ARG A 825 5.37 -21.91 -34.91
N GLY A 826 6.25 -20.98 -34.55
CA GLY A 826 5.94 -19.71 -33.86
C GLY A 826 5.94 -19.76 -32.32
N GLY A 827 5.60 -20.90 -31.73
CA GLY A 827 5.47 -21.04 -30.28
C GLY A 827 4.04 -20.75 -29.79
N VAL A 828 3.84 -20.71 -28.48
CA VAL A 828 2.51 -20.54 -27.86
C VAL A 828 2.61 -19.61 -26.65
N TRP A 829 1.46 -19.16 -26.14
CA TRP A 829 1.28 -18.25 -25.02
C TRP A 829 1.93 -18.63 -23.67
N ASP A 830 2.49 -19.82 -23.47
CA ASP A 830 3.06 -20.28 -22.19
C ASP A 830 4.53 -20.73 -22.23
N ILE A 831 5.23 -20.57 -23.36
CA ILE A 831 6.64 -21.01 -23.48
C ILE A 831 7.68 -19.89 -23.35
N GLY A 832 7.22 -18.65 -23.06
CA GLY A 832 8.05 -17.50 -22.72
C GLY A 832 9.11 -17.18 -23.78
N GLY A 833 10.35 -16.98 -23.32
CA GLY A 833 11.53 -16.70 -24.15
C GLY A 833 11.86 -17.75 -25.22
N SER A 834 11.17 -18.90 -25.20
CA SER A 834 11.38 -20.02 -26.12
C SER A 834 10.52 -19.93 -27.39
N ALA A 835 9.53 -19.02 -27.43
CA ALA A 835 8.78 -18.71 -28.64
C ALA A 835 9.59 -17.78 -29.54
N GLY A 836 9.38 -17.87 -30.85
CA GLY A 836 10.10 -17.05 -31.82
C GLY A 836 9.97 -17.55 -33.26
N PRO A 837 10.46 -16.77 -34.24
CA PRO A 837 10.41 -17.12 -35.66
C PRO A 837 11.12 -18.44 -36.02
N PHE A 838 12.15 -18.85 -35.27
CA PHE A 838 12.86 -20.11 -35.48
C PHE A 838 12.37 -21.23 -34.54
N CYS A 839 11.39 -20.94 -33.68
CA CYS A 839 10.76 -21.93 -32.83
C CYS A 839 9.97 -22.92 -33.68
N ALA A 840 10.28 -24.22 -33.53
CA ALA A 840 9.55 -25.27 -34.21
C ALA A 840 9.42 -26.53 -33.34
N SER A 841 8.27 -27.20 -33.40
CA SER A 841 8.04 -28.48 -32.71
C SER A 841 7.80 -29.60 -33.72
N LEU A 842 8.65 -30.63 -33.66
CA LEU A 842 8.64 -31.81 -34.54
C LEU A 842 8.22 -33.10 -33.81
N GLY A 843 7.62 -32.97 -32.62
CA GLY A 843 7.20 -34.10 -31.79
C GLY A 843 5.76 -34.58 -32.04
N THR A 844 4.94 -33.73 -32.68
CA THR A 844 3.48 -33.89 -32.73
C THR A 844 3.04 -34.56 -34.04
N GLY A 845 2.08 -35.50 -33.97
CA GLY A 845 1.51 -36.12 -35.17
C GLY A 845 0.45 -35.22 -35.84
N PRO A 846 0.21 -35.36 -37.15
CA PRO A 846 -0.72 -34.50 -37.90
C PRO A 846 -2.19 -34.63 -37.46
N ALA A 847 -2.52 -35.70 -36.72
CA ALA A 847 -3.87 -35.97 -36.23
C ALA A 847 -4.16 -35.37 -34.84
N PHE A 848 -3.26 -34.58 -34.25
CA PHE A 848 -3.36 -34.10 -32.87
C PHE A 848 -4.08 -32.74 -32.76
N PRO A 849 -5.36 -32.66 -32.38
CA PRO A 849 -6.01 -31.38 -32.09
C PRO A 849 -5.60 -30.87 -30.70
N SER A 850 -5.42 -29.56 -30.55
CA SER A 850 -5.09 -28.94 -29.26
C SER A 850 -5.65 -27.53 -29.14
N SER A 851 -5.95 -27.10 -27.91
CA SER A 851 -6.30 -25.70 -27.59
C SER A 851 -5.18 -24.70 -27.84
N ALA A 852 -3.96 -25.21 -28.02
CA ALA A 852 -2.75 -24.42 -28.23
C ALA A 852 -2.27 -24.45 -29.70
N VAL A 853 -3.04 -25.08 -30.61
CA VAL A 853 -2.61 -25.29 -31.99
C VAL A 853 -3.71 -24.85 -32.97
N GLY A 854 -3.35 -23.93 -33.85
CA GLY A 854 -4.13 -23.44 -34.98
C GLY A 854 -3.30 -23.44 -36.27
N PHE A 855 -3.51 -22.46 -37.15
CA PHE A 855 -2.90 -22.40 -38.48
C PHE A 855 -3.13 -21.03 -39.14
N ARG A 856 -2.47 -20.82 -40.29
CA ARG A 856 -2.78 -19.75 -41.23
C ARG A 856 -2.63 -20.24 -42.67
N CYS A 857 -3.28 -19.59 -43.62
CA CYS A 857 -3.26 -20.00 -45.01
C CYS A 857 -2.36 -19.12 -45.88
N CYS A 858 -1.84 -19.72 -46.95
CA CYS A 858 -1.02 -19.11 -47.97
C CYS A 858 -1.69 -19.26 -49.33
N SER A 859 -1.34 -18.41 -50.29
CA SER A 859 -1.75 -18.53 -51.68
C SER A 859 -0.55 -18.24 -52.56
N VAL A 860 -0.42 -19.03 -53.63
CA VAL A 860 0.49 -18.66 -54.73
C VAL A 860 -0.05 -17.41 -55.43
N GLN A 861 0.86 -16.65 -56.03
CA GLN A 861 0.50 -15.53 -56.89
C GLN A 861 -0.19 -16.07 -58.15
N ASP A 862 -1.45 -15.68 -58.38
CA ASP A 862 -2.17 -15.99 -59.63
C ASP A 862 -1.69 -15.14 -60.81
#